data_AF-D7LQ11-F1
#
_entry.id   AF-D7LQ11-F1
#
_cell.length_a   1.000
_cell.length_b   1.000
_cell.length_c   1.000
_cell.angle_alpha   90.00
_cell.angle_beta   90.00
_cell.angle_gamma   90.00
#
_symmetry.space_group_name_H-M   'P 1'
#
loop_
_entity.id
_entity.type
_entity.pdbx_description
1 polymer ?
#
loop_
_entity_poly.entity_id
_entity_poly.type
_entity_poly.pdbx_seq_one_letter_code
_entity_poly.pdbx_strand_id
1 'polypeptide(L)'
;MRVNRLCVIVIVLIELLCFFCSSESQTTVTCHSHDLEALRDFIANLEPKPDGWINSSSSTDCCNWSGITCNTNNTRRVTKLELGNKKLSGKLSESLGKLDEIRVLNLSRNFFKDSIPLSIFNLKNLQTLDLSSNDLSGEISRSINLPALQSFDLSSNKLNGSLPSHICHNSTQIRVVKLAVNYFAGNFTSGFGNCVFLEHLCLGMNDLTGNIPEDLFHLKSLNLLGIQENRLSGSLSREIRNLSSLVRLDVSWNLFSGEIPDVFDEMPKLKFFLGQTNGFIGGIPKTLANSPSLNLLNLRNNSLSGPLRLNCTAMIALNSLDLGTNRFNGPLPENLPDCKRLKNVNLARNVFHGQVPESFKNFQSLSYFSLSNSSLANISSALGILQHCKNLTTLVLTLNFHGEALPDDSSLHFEKLKVLVVANCKLTGSMPSWLSSSNELQLLDLSWNRLTGAIPSWIGSFKDLFYLDLSNNSFTGEIPKSLTQLPSLASRNISFNEPSPDFPFFMKRNESARALQYNQIFGFPPTIELGHNNLSGPIWEEFGNLKKLHVFDLKWNKLSGSIPSSLSGMTSLEALDLSNNRLSGSIPASLQTLSFLSKFSVANNNLSGVIPSGGQFQTFPNSSFESNSLCGEHRFPCSEGTDRTLIKRSRRSKGADIGMAIGIAFGSVFLLTLLLLIVLRARRRSGEVDPEIEESESMNRKELGEIGSKLVVLFQNNDKELSYDDLLDSTNSFDQANIIGCGGFGMVYKATLPDGKKVAIKKLSGDCGQIEREFEAEVETLSRAQHPNLVLLRGFCFYKNDRLLIYSYMENGSLDYWLHERNDGPALLKWRTRLRIAQGAAKGLLYLHEGCDPHILHRDIKSSNILLDENFNSHLADFGLARLMSPYETHVSTDLVGTLGYIPPEYGQASVATYKGDVYSFGVVLLELLTDKRPVDMCKPKGCRDLISWVVKMKHENRASEVFDPLIYSKENDKEMFRVLEITCLCLSENPKQRPTTQQLVSWLDDV
;
A
#
# COMPACT_ATOMS: atom_id res chain seq x y z
N MET A 1 -94.23 21.66 18.33
CA MET A 1 -92.84 22.12 18.04
C MET A 1 -92.00 22.29 19.32
N ARG A 2 -91.86 21.25 20.16
CA ARG A 2 -90.99 21.28 21.35
C ARG A 2 -90.25 19.96 21.65
N VAL A 3 -90.32 18.98 20.74
CA VAL A 3 -89.69 17.65 20.93
C VAL A 3 -88.45 17.45 20.04
N ASN A 4 -88.33 18.16 18.89
CA ASN A 4 -87.16 18.03 17.99
C ASN A 4 -85.91 18.82 18.40
N ARG A 5 -85.96 19.70 19.41
CA ARG A 5 -84.75 20.42 19.89
C ARG A 5 -83.99 19.69 21.00
N LEU A 6 -84.66 18.82 21.76
CA LEU A 6 -84.00 18.07 22.84
C LEU A 6 -83.21 16.86 22.30
N CYS A 7 -83.73 16.15 21.28
CA CYS A 7 -83.00 15.03 20.68
C CYS A 7 -81.72 15.47 19.95
N VAL A 8 -81.72 16.63 19.29
CA VAL A 8 -80.52 17.14 18.60
C VAL A 8 -79.44 17.58 19.61
N ILE A 9 -79.83 18.18 20.73
CA ILE A 9 -78.88 18.59 21.77
C ILE A 9 -78.28 17.37 22.50
N VAL A 10 -79.07 16.32 22.74
CA VAL A 10 -78.57 15.09 23.37
C VAL A 10 -77.67 14.29 22.43
N ILE A 11 -77.97 14.22 21.13
CA ILE A 11 -77.09 13.54 20.15
C ILE A 11 -75.78 14.31 19.98
N VAL A 12 -75.81 15.64 19.92
CA VAL A 12 -74.58 16.46 19.85
C VAL A 12 -73.76 16.36 21.14
N LEU A 13 -74.38 16.29 22.31
CA LEU A 13 -73.67 16.08 23.59
C LEU A 13 -73.09 14.67 23.72
N ILE A 14 -73.75 13.64 23.20
CA ILE A 14 -73.23 12.27 23.20
C ILE A 14 -72.09 12.12 22.18
N GLU A 15 -72.16 12.76 21.01
CA GLU A 15 -71.03 12.80 20.06
C GLU A 15 -69.85 13.62 20.60
N LEU A 16 -70.08 14.72 21.31
CA LEU A 16 -69.02 15.47 22.00
C LEU A 16 -68.42 14.68 23.17
N LEU A 17 -69.22 13.95 23.95
CA LEU A 17 -68.72 13.09 25.04
C LEU A 17 -67.98 11.86 24.50
N CYS A 18 -68.36 11.32 23.34
CA CYS A 18 -67.59 10.26 22.66
C CYS A 18 -66.30 10.81 22.02
N PHE A 19 -66.28 12.08 21.59
CA PHE A 19 -65.06 12.77 21.15
C PHE A 19 -64.07 13.03 22.30
N PHE A 20 -64.57 13.30 23.50
CA PHE A 20 -63.72 13.50 24.69
C PHE A 20 -63.31 12.20 25.40
N CYS A 21 -63.94 11.06 25.11
CA CYS A 21 -63.56 9.75 25.67
C CYS A 21 -62.66 8.89 24.75
N SER A 22 -62.14 9.48 23.66
CA SER A 22 -61.12 8.87 22.79
C SER A 22 -59.80 9.64 22.83
N SER A 23 -59.48 10.26 23.96
CA SER A 23 -58.11 10.66 24.27
C SER A 23 -57.58 9.74 25.36
N GLU A 24 -57.30 8.49 25.00
CA GLU A 24 -56.10 7.90 25.57
C GLU A 24 -54.99 8.90 25.27
N SER A 25 -54.48 9.55 26.31
CA SER A 25 -53.23 10.26 26.24
C SER A 25 -52.21 9.24 25.74
N GLN A 26 -51.92 9.25 24.44
CA GLN A 26 -50.63 8.78 23.95
C GLN A 26 -49.63 9.71 24.62
N THR A 27 -49.16 9.32 25.81
CA THR A 27 -47.94 9.87 26.38
C THR A 27 -46.91 9.70 25.29
N THR A 28 -46.51 10.80 24.65
CA THR A 28 -45.41 10.82 23.69
C THR A 28 -44.22 10.21 24.42
N VAL A 29 -43.87 9.00 24.01
CA VAL A 29 -42.91 8.18 24.74
C VAL A 29 -41.52 8.73 24.41
N THR A 30 -41.00 9.61 25.27
CA THR A 30 -39.77 10.36 25.03
C THR A 30 -38.54 9.67 25.65
N CYS A 31 -37.39 9.89 25.03
CA CYS A 31 -36.09 9.53 25.59
C CYS A 31 -35.83 10.35 26.86
N HIS A 32 -35.11 9.77 27.83
CA HIS A 32 -34.78 10.46 29.06
C HIS A 32 -34.03 11.77 28.78
N SER A 33 -34.44 12.86 29.42
CA SER A 33 -33.95 14.22 29.11
C SER A 33 -32.44 14.36 29.26
N HIS A 34 -31.86 13.74 30.29
CA HIS A 34 -30.41 13.78 30.54
C HIS A 34 -29.60 13.05 29.45
N ASP A 35 -30.12 11.91 28.95
CA ASP A 35 -29.44 11.16 27.89
C ASP A 35 -29.57 11.91 26.56
N LEU A 36 -30.74 12.51 26.29
CA LEU A 36 -30.97 13.34 25.13
C LEU A 36 -30.01 14.55 25.07
N GLU A 37 -29.80 15.23 26.20
CA GLU A 37 -28.82 16.33 26.31
C GLU A 37 -27.39 15.82 26.07
N ALA A 38 -27.01 14.71 26.70
CA ALA A 38 -25.70 14.11 26.53
C ALA A 38 -25.39 13.73 25.08
N LEU A 39 -26.37 13.16 24.37
CA LEU A 39 -26.26 12.80 22.95
C LEU A 39 -26.23 14.03 22.03
N ARG A 40 -26.96 15.10 22.37
CA ARG A 40 -26.91 16.39 21.65
C ARG A 40 -25.54 17.03 21.76
N ASP A 41 -24.98 17.07 22.96
CA ASP A 41 -23.62 17.57 23.20
C ASP A 41 -22.57 16.73 22.49
N PHE A 42 -22.74 15.39 22.53
CA PHE A 42 -21.86 14.47 21.83
C PHE A 42 -21.84 14.72 20.32
N ILE A 43 -23.00 14.91 19.70
CA ILE A 43 -23.08 15.10 18.25
C ILE A 43 -22.82 16.54 17.79
N ALA A 44 -22.83 17.52 18.71
CA ALA A 44 -22.68 18.93 18.37
C ALA A 44 -21.34 19.24 17.67
N ASN A 45 -20.30 18.49 18.01
CA ASN A 45 -18.94 18.69 17.51
C ASN A 45 -18.47 17.56 16.57
N LEU A 46 -19.39 16.78 16.01
CA LEU A 46 -19.09 15.65 15.14
C LEU A 46 -19.65 15.84 13.74
N GLU A 47 -18.80 15.58 12.75
CA GLU A 47 -19.17 15.64 11.33
C GLU A 47 -18.70 14.37 10.59
N PRO A 48 -19.48 13.84 9.63
CA PRO A 48 -20.86 14.23 9.33
C PRO A 48 -21.84 13.76 10.42
N LYS A 49 -22.99 14.44 10.56
CA LYS A 49 -24.07 13.93 11.41
C LYS A 49 -24.59 12.58 10.87
N PRO A 50 -24.67 11.52 11.69
CA PRO A 50 -25.19 10.23 11.27
C PRO A 50 -26.66 10.32 10.84
N ASP A 51 -27.07 9.44 9.93
CA ASP A 51 -28.46 9.32 9.51
C ASP A 51 -29.39 9.13 10.73
N GLY A 52 -30.51 9.85 10.76
CA GLY A 52 -31.42 9.86 11.92
C GLY A 52 -31.04 10.85 13.04
N TRP A 53 -29.86 11.49 12.99
CA TRP A 53 -29.43 12.52 13.94
C TRP A 53 -29.60 13.96 13.41
N ILE A 54 -30.03 14.11 12.16
CA ILE A 54 -30.24 15.41 11.49
C ILE A 54 -31.32 16.25 12.19
N ASN A 55 -32.32 15.58 12.77
CA ASN A 55 -33.38 16.21 13.58
C ASN A 55 -33.06 16.17 15.09
N SER A 56 -31.79 16.00 15.52
CA SER A 56 -31.47 15.89 16.95
C SER A 56 -31.91 17.12 17.77
N SER A 57 -31.99 18.29 17.14
CA SER A 57 -32.49 19.54 17.74
C SER A 57 -34.01 19.59 17.92
N SER A 58 -34.79 18.83 17.13
CA SER A 58 -36.26 18.89 17.09
C SER A 58 -36.96 17.60 17.53
N SER A 59 -36.30 16.45 17.45
CA SER A 59 -36.79 15.14 17.91
C SER A 59 -36.49 14.94 19.39
N THR A 60 -37.49 14.42 20.12
CA THR A 60 -37.40 14.10 21.56
C THR A 60 -37.25 12.61 21.86
N ASP A 61 -37.30 11.74 20.83
CA ASP A 61 -37.13 10.29 21.00
C ASP A 61 -35.78 9.83 20.41
N CYS A 62 -34.73 9.95 21.23
CA CYS A 62 -33.37 9.51 20.88
C CYS A 62 -33.25 8.00 20.64
N CYS A 63 -34.20 7.20 21.13
CA CYS A 63 -34.12 5.74 21.09
C CYS A 63 -34.26 5.16 19.67
N ASN A 64 -34.75 5.95 18.72
CA ASN A 64 -34.84 5.56 17.31
C ASN A 64 -33.68 6.15 16.47
N TRP A 65 -32.76 6.90 17.08
CA TRP A 65 -31.61 7.43 16.35
C TRP A 65 -30.67 6.29 15.98
N SER A 66 -30.02 6.42 14.82
CA SER A 66 -29.09 5.39 14.33
C SER A 66 -28.01 5.10 15.36
N GLY A 67 -27.79 3.82 15.67
CA GLY A 67 -26.79 3.39 16.65
C GLY A 67 -27.19 3.54 18.12
N ILE A 68 -28.40 4.03 18.45
CA ILE A 68 -28.88 4.11 19.83
C ILE A 68 -29.74 2.89 20.17
N THR A 69 -29.55 2.31 21.36
CA THR A 69 -30.48 1.34 21.95
C THR A 69 -30.85 1.74 23.37
N CYS A 70 -32.14 1.86 23.66
CA CYS A 70 -32.65 2.16 24.99
C CYS A 70 -33.16 0.91 25.73
N ASN A 71 -33.24 0.97 27.06
CA ASN A 71 -33.92 -0.06 27.84
C ASN A 71 -35.46 -0.02 27.64
N THR A 72 -36.13 -1.14 27.89
CA THR A 72 -37.59 -1.32 27.69
C THR A 72 -38.44 -0.90 28.89
N ASN A 73 -37.82 -0.36 29.96
CA ASN A 73 -38.52 0.11 31.14
C ASN A 73 -39.11 1.51 30.91
N ASN A 74 -40.03 1.95 31.79
CA ASN A 74 -40.63 3.30 31.75
C ASN A 74 -39.61 4.47 31.74
N THR A 75 -38.33 4.21 32.03
CA THR A 75 -37.27 5.23 32.08
C THR A 75 -36.55 5.48 30.75
N ARG A 76 -36.67 4.59 29.75
CA ARG A 76 -36.07 4.70 28.39
C ARG A 76 -34.67 5.31 28.37
N ARG A 77 -33.77 4.74 29.17
CA ARG A 77 -32.37 5.16 29.27
C ARG A 77 -31.53 4.52 28.17
N VAL A 78 -30.53 5.24 27.66
CA VAL A 78 -29.61 4.77 26.62
C VAL A 78 -28.68 3.71 27.21
N THR A 79 -28.72 2.51 26.62
CA THR A 79 -27.89 1.35 27.02
C THR A 79 -26.81 1.01 26.01
N LYS A 80 -26.94 1.41 24.75
CA LYS A 80 -25.91 1.25 23.73
C LYS A 80 -25.81 2.48 22.83
N LEU A 81 -24.57 2.84 22.50
CA LEU A 81 -24.21 3.79 21.46
C LEU A 81 -23.20 3.10 20.53
N GLU A 82 -23.64 2.76 19.32
CA GLU A 82 -22.90 1.98 18.33
C GLU A 82 -22.84 2.75 17.00
N LEU A 83 -21.80 3.57 16.86
CA LEU A 83 -21.54 4.39 15.67
C LEU A 83 -20.20 4.02 15.02
N GLY A 84 -19.84 2.74 15.06
CA GLY A 84 -18.65 2.24 14.39
C GLY A 84 -18.74 2.42 12.86
N ASN A 85 -17.63 2.77 12.22
CA ASN A 85 -17.52 2.92 10.76
C ASN A 85 -18.55 3.92 10.17
N LYS A 86 -18.67 5.09 10.80
CA LYS A 86 -19.61 6.15 10.39
C LYS A 86 -18.90 7.41 9.86
N LYS A 87 -17.58 7.36 9.68
CA LYS A 87 -16.71 8.50 9.32
C LYS A 87 -16.73 9.66 10.32
N LEU A 88 -17.10 9.43 11.57
CA LEU A 88 -17.26 10.52 12.52
C LEU A 88 -15.89 11.16 12.78
N SER A 89 -15.79 12.45 12.48
CA SER A 89 -14.62 13.28 12.74
C SER A 89 -14.97 14.31 13.81
N GLY A 90 -14.03 14.56 14.71
CA GLY A 90 -14.19 15.51 15.82
C GLY A 90 -13.56 14.98 17.10
N LYS A 91 -14.09 15.42 18.24
CA LYS A 91 -13.59 15.04 19.58
C LYS A 91 -14.66 14.29 20.36
N LEU A 92 -14.24 13.39 21.24
CA LEU A 92 -15.14 12.77 22.20
C LEU A 92 -15.59 13.83 23.22
N SER A 93 -16.90 14.01 23.36
CA SER A 93 -17.47 14.97 24.33
C SER A 93 -17.40 14.41 25.75
N GLU A 94 -17.10 15.25 26.73
CA GLU A 94 -17.24 14.96 28.17
C GLU A 94 -18.69 14.59 28.54
N SER A 95 -19.67 15.01 27.75
CA SER A 95 -21.08 14.64 27.96
C SER A 95 -21.33 13.14 27.81
N LEU A 96 -20.47 12.38 27.12
CA LEU A 96 -20.61 10.92 27.02
C LEU A 96 -20.59 10.23 28.40
N GLY A 97 -19.86 10.80 29.36
CA GLY A 97 -19.83 10.30 30.73
C GLY A 97 -21.13 10.50 31.51
N LYS A 98 -22.12 11.24 30.97
CA LYS A 98 -23.45 11.46 31.56
C LYS A 98 -24.47 10.37 31.20
N LEU A 99 -24.11 9.43 30.33
CA LEU A 99 -24.98 8.31 29.92
C LEU A 99 -24.88 7.16 30.94
N ASP A 100 -25.42 7.35 32.15
CA ASP A 100 -25.15 6.48 33.31
C ASP A 100 -25.48 4.99 33.10
N GLU A 101 -26.48 4.69 32.27
CA GLU A 101 -26.99 3.34 31.99
C GLU A 101 -26.32 2.68 30.77
N ILE A 102 -25.35 3.35 30.14
CA ILE A 102 -24.67 2.82 28.96
C ILE A 102 -23.87 1.57 29.31
N ARG A 103 -24.03 0.53 28.48
CA ARG A 103 -23.36 -0.77 28.59
C ARG A 103 -22.40 -1.01 27.43
N VAL A 104 -22.72 -0.48 26.24
CA VAL A 104 -21.88 -0.60 25.04
C VAL A 104 -21.63 0.78 24.47
N LEU A 105 -20.35 1.14 24.36
CA LEU A 105 -19.89 2.31 23.63
C LEU A 105 -18.95 1.84 22.53
N ASN A 106 -19.43 1.81 21.28
CA ASN A 106 -18.64 1.46 20.11
C ASN A 106 -18.58 2.65 19.15
N LEU A 107 -17.38 3.24 19.05
CA LEU A 107 -17.05 4.33 18.15
C LEU A 107 -15.88 3.96 17.23
N SER A 108 -15.67 2.67 17.01
CA SER A 108 -14.54 2.14 16.25
C SER A 108 -14.52 2.58 14.78
N ARG A 109 -13.35 2.62 14.16
CA ARG A 109 -13.17 2.90 12.71
C ARG A 109 -13.77 4.24 12.30
N ASN A 110 -13.43 5.29 13.04
CA ASN A 110 -13.81 6.67 12.79
C ASN A 110 -12.55 7.55 12.81
N PHE A 111 -12.71 8.86 12.90
CA PHE A 111 -11.62 9.86 12.89
C PHE A 111 -11.66 10.72 14.16
N PHE A 112 -12.05 10.13 15.29
CA PHE A 112 -12.04 10.82 16.58
C PHE A 112 -10.59 11.14 16.98
N LYS A 113 -10.31 12.41 17.29
CA LYS A 113 -9.00 12.92 17.68
C LYS A 113 -8.99 13.29 19.16
N ASP A 114 -7.80 13.67 19.66
CA ASP A 114 -7.58 14.20 21.02
C ASP A 114 -7.71 13.11 22.10
N SER A 115 -7.66 13.54 23.36
CA SER A 115 -7.71 12.68 24.54
C SER A 115 -9.10 12.09 24.80
N ILE A 116 -9.11 10.94 25.49
CA ILE A 116 -10.34 10.29 25.95
C ILE A 116 -10.84 11.04 27.19
N PRO A 117 -12.08 11.56 27.20
CA PRO A 117 -12.69 12.22 28.35
C PRO A 117 -12.62 11.39 29.65
N LEU A 118 -12.25 12.04 30.76
CA LEU A 118 -12.08 11.37 32.06
C LEU A 118 -13.40 10.79 32.59
N SER A 119 -14.51 11.43 32.23
CA SER A 119 -15.85 11.01 32.61
C SER A 119 -16.22 9.62 32.06
N ILE A 120 -15.74 9.24 30.87
CA ILE A 120 -15.97 7.91 30.29
C ILE A 120 -15.39 6.81 31.17
N PHE A 121 -14.25 7.04 31.83
CA PHE A 121 -13.60 6.07 32.72
C PHE A 121 -14.31 5.88 34.08
N ASN A 122 -15.47 6.50 34.29
CA ASN A 122 -16.25 6.39 35.52
C ASN A 122 -17.66 5.79 35.34
N LEU A 123 -18.03 5.41 34.12
CA LEU A 123 -19.33 4.82 33.78
C LEU A 123 -19.52 3.45 34.44
N LYS A 124 -20.43 3.36 35.42
CA LYS A 124 -20.59 2.18 36.30
C LYS A 124 -21.14 0.95 35.60
N ASN A 125 -21.96 1.15 34.57
CA ASN A 125 -22.64 0.09 33.85
C ASN A 125 -21.93 -0.33 32.55
N LEU A 126 -20.83 0.33 32.17
CA LEU A 126 -20.15 0.09 30.90
C LEU A 126 -19.49 -1.29 30.88
N GLN A 127 -19.89 -2.13 29.92
CA GLN A 127 -19.42 -3.50 29.74
C GLN A 127 -18.45 -3.63 28.56
N THR A 128 -18.72 -2.90 27.47
CA THR A 128 -17.88 -2.90 26.27
C THR A 128 -17.54 -1.46 25.89
N LEU A 129 -16.24 -1.18 25.86
CA LEU A 129 -15.69 0.06 25.32
C LEU A 129 -14.82 -0.28 24.12
N ASP A 130 -15.23 0.16 22.93
CA ASP A 130 -14.50 0.00 21.69
C ASP A 130 -14.32 1.36 21.00
N LEU A 131 -13.10 1.89 21.11
CA LEU A 131 -12.66 3.12 20.46
C LEU A 131 -11.55 2.83 19.43
N SER A 132 -11.45 1.59 18.96
CA SER A 132 -10.37 1.15 18.09
C SER A 132 -10.37 1.83 16.71
N SER A 133 -9.21 1.93 16.08
CA SER A 133 -9.07 2.54 14.74
C SER A 133 -9.61 3.98 14.68
N ASN A 134 -8.99 4.87 15.47
CA ASN A 134 -9.25 6.30 15.53
C ASN A 134 -7.91 7.06 15.62
N ASP A 135 -7.97 8.39 15.78
CA ASP A 135 -6.82 9.28 15.96
C ASP A 135 -6.65 9.74 17.44
N LEU A 136 -7.18 8.98 18.40
CA LEU A 136 -7.15 9.35 19.82
C LEU A 136 -5.71 9.37 20.33
N SER A 137 -5.37 10.35 21.16
CA SER A 137 -4.00 10.59 21.60
C SER A 137 -3.91 10.95 23.08
N GLY A 138 -2.68 11.07 23.60
CA GLY A 138 -2.42 11.34 25.01
C GLY A 138 -2.39 10.08 25.89
N GLU A 139 -2.28 10.31 27.19
CA GLU A 139 -2.14 9.25 28.20
C GLU A 139 -3.50 8.77 28.71
N ILE A 140 -3.56 7.49 29.09
CA ILE A 140 -4.73 6.93 29.78
C ILE A 140 -4.74 7.36 31.25
N SER A 141 -5.90 7.80 31.73
CA SER A 141 -6.12 8.19 33.13
C SER A 141 -5.62 7.14 34.12
N ARG A 142 -4.91 7.58 35.16
CA ARG A 142 -4.48 6.72 36.30
C ARG A 142 -5.64 6.29 37.20
N SER A 143 -6.79 6.95 37.09
CA SER A 143 -7.99 6.62 37.87
C SER A 143 -9.08 6.12 36.92
N ILE A 144 -9.26 4.80 36.87
CA ILE A 144 -10.30 4.13 36.08
C ILE A 144 -11.21 3.37 37.04
N ASN A 145 -12.52 3.61 36.97
CA ASN A 145 -13.51 2.96 37.80
C ASN A 145 -14.72 2.50 36.98
N LEU A 146 -14.51 1.39 36.27
CA LEU A 146 -15.46 0.73 35.37
C LEU A 146 -15.79 -0.70 35.87
N PRO A 147 -16.57 -0.85 36.95
CA PRO A 147 -16.75 -2.14 37.63
C PRO A 147 -17.45 -3.22 36.79
N ALA A 148 -18.24 -2.83 35.79
CA ALA A 148 -18.96 -3.75 34.90
C ALA A 148 -18.17 -4.14 33.62
N LEU A 149 -16.97 -3.60 33.42
CA LEU A 149 -16.24 -3.71 32.15
C LEU A 149 -15.79 -5.16 31.88
N GLN A 150 -16.05 -5.62 30.66
CA GLN A 150 -15.69 -6.94 30.14
C GLN A 150 -14.72 -6.84 28.96
N SER A 151 -14.91 -5.85 28.07
CA SER A 151 -14.08 -5.64 26.89
C SER A 151 -13.62 -4.19 26.79
N PHE A 152 -12.31 -4.02 26.65
CA PHE A 152 -11.63 -2.74 26.52
C PHE A 152 -10.73 -2.75 25.28
N ASP A 153 -11.15 -2.05 24.23
CA ASP A 153 -10.44 -1.98 22.96
C ASP A 153 -10.12 -0.53 22.59
N LEU A 154 -8.83 -0.20 22.67
CA LEU A 154 -8.26 1.08 22.24
C LEU A 154 -7.21 0.89 21.14
N SER A 155 -7.22 -0.25 20.45
CA SER A 155 -6.22 -0.58 19.43
C SER A 155 -6.23 0.39 18.24
N SER A 156 -5.10 0.56 17.57
CA SER A 156 -4.96 1.43 16.38
C SER A 156 -5.37 2.87 16.69
N ASN A 157 -4.65 3.49 17.62
CA ASN A 157 -4.76 4.91 17.99
C ASN A 157 -3.36 5.51 18.14
N LYS A 158 -3.27 6.75 18.61
CA LYS A 158 -2.04 7.49 18.87
C LYS A 158 -1.79 7.66 20.39
N LEU A 159 -2.24 6.71 21.21
CA LEU A 159 -2.12 6.77 22.68
C LEU A 159 -0.68 6.51 23.12
N ASN A 160 -0.24 7.18 24.18
CA ASN A 160 1.14 7.10 24.67
C ASN A 160 1.21 6.93 26.20
N GLY A 161 2.42 6.92 26.74
CA GLY A 161 2.68 6.74 28.17
C GLY A 161 2.74 5.26 28.59
N SER A 162 2.49 5.00 29.87
CA SER A 162 2.53 3.65 30.45
C SER A 162 1.24 2.86 30.21
N LEU A 163 1.36 1.53 30.15
CA LEU A 163 0.19 0.64 30.05
C LEU A 163 -0.77 0.81 31.25
N PRO A 164 -2.10 0.84 31.02
CA PRO A 164 -3.09 1.05 32.07
C PRO A 164 -3.41 -0.24 32.86
N SER A 165 -2.39 -0.88 33.46
CA SER A 165 -2.57 -2.13 34.21
C SER A 165 -3.44 -1.98 35.46
N HIS A 166 -3.55 -0.77 36.01
CA HIS A 166 -4.42 -0.43 37.14
C HIS A 166 -5.92 -0.60 36.85
N ILE A 167 -6.32 -0.76 35.58
CA ILE A 167 -7.71 -1.05 35.20
C ILE A 167 -8.25 -2.31 35.90
N CYS A 168 -7.36 -3.27 36.20
CA CYS A 168 -7.69 -4.53 36.86
C CYS A 168 -8.19 -4.37 38.30
N HIS A 169 -7.93 -3.25 38.98
CA HIS A 169 -8.35 -3.06 40.37
C HIS A 169 -9.86 -2.92 40.51
N ASN A 170 -10.47 -2.09 39.66
CA ASN A 170 -11.91 -1.83 39.73
C ASN A 170 -12.69 -2.68 38.73
N SER A 171 -12.08 -3.03 37.58
CA SER A 171 -12.73 -3.78 36.49
C SER A 171 -12.55 -5.29 36.67
N THR A 172 -13.04 -5.84 37.77
CA THR A 172 -12.78 -7.24 38.17
C THR A 172 -13.34 -8.30 37.21
N GLN A 173 -14.24 -7.93 36.30
CA GLN A 173 -14.90 -8.81 35.33
C GLN A 173 -14.29 -8.75 33.91
N ILE A 174 -13.17 -8.04 33.74
CA ILE A 174 -12.57 -7.82 32.43
C ILE A 174 -12.02 -9.11 31.82
N ARG A 175 -12.36 -9.36 30.55
CA ARG A 175 -11.98 -10.53 29.76
C ARG A 175 -11.08 -10.17 28.59
N VAL A 176 -11.24 -8.98 28.01
CA VAL A 176 -10.52 -8.56 26.80
C VAL A 176 -9.89 -7.20 27.03
N VAL A 177 -8.56 -7.14 26.83
CA VAL A 177 -7.78 -5.90 26.78
C VAL A 177 -7.01 -5.85 25.47
N LYS A 178 -7.27 -4.83 24.66
CA LYS A 178 -6.60 -4.60 23.38
C LYS A 178 -6.07 -3.17 23.31
N LEU A 179 -4.75 -3.08 23.23
CA LEU A 179 -3.98 -1.84 23.19
C LEU A 179 -2.96 -1.85 22.03
N ALA A 180 -3.07 -2.82 21.13
CA ALA A 180 -2.14 -3.00 20.01
C ALA A 180 -2.16 -1.80 19.06
N VAL A 181 -1.04 -1.54 18.38
CA VAL A 181 -0.89 -0.44 17.40
C VAL A 181 -1.16 0.93 18.08
N ASN A 182 -0.29 1.28 19.02
CA ASN A 182 -0.26 2.56 19.72
C ASN A 182 1.20 2.96 19.97
N TYR A 183 1.43 4.04 20.72
CA TYR A 183 2.76 4.51 21.14
C TYR A 183 3.01 4.28 22.63
N PHE A 184 2.44 3.21 23.23
CA PHE A 184 2.76 2.87 24.62
C PHE A 184 4.24 2.48 24.73
N ALA A 185 4.93 3.05 25.70
CA ALA A 185 6.38 2.91 25.87
C ALA A 185 6.75 2.69 27.35
N GLY A 186 8.03 2.42 27.59
CA GLY A 186 8.54 2.05 28.92
C GLY A 186 8.39 0.55 29.19
N ASN A 187 8.53 0.15 30.45
CA ASN A 187 8.52 -1.27 30.80
C ASN A 187 7.13 -1.90 30.59
N PHE A 188 7.08 -3.19 30.26
CA PHE A 188 5.85 -3.97 30.40
C PHE A 188 5.50 -4.11 31.88
N THR A 189 4.67 -3.19 32.38
CA THR A 189 4.40 -3.01 33.80
C THR A 189 3.59 -4.16 34.42
N SER A 190 3.87 -4.45 35.69
CA SER A 190 3.04 -5.34 36.50
C SER A 190 1.64 -4.77 36.74
N GLY A 191 0.69 -5.62 37.04
CA GLY A 191 -0.68 -5.28 37.45
C GLY A 191 -1.74 -6.05 36.66
N PHE A 192 -1.43 -6.49 35.44
CA PHE A 192 -2.36 -7.30 34.66
C PHE A 192 -2.68 -8.64 35.31
N GLY A 193 -1.79 -9.18 36.16
CA GLY A 193 -2.05 -10.38 36.96
C GLY A 193 -3.28 -10.27 37.89
N ASN A 194 -3.74 -9.06 38.20
CA ASN A 194 -4.94 -8.83 39.00
C ASN A 194 -6.25 -9.01 38.19
N CYS A 195 -6.19 -9.05 36.86
CA CYS A 195 -7.33 -9.31 35.99
C CYS A 195 -7.62 -10.82 35.89
N VAL A 196 -8.09 -11.46 36.97
CA VAL A 196 -8.17 -12.93 37.10
C VAL A 196 -8.97 -13.64 35.98
N PHE A 197 -9.94 -12.97 35.37
CA PHE A 197 -10.78 -13.49 34.28
C PHE A 197 -10.29 -13.09 32.88
N LEU A 198 -9.10 -12.50 32.74
CA LEU A 198 -8.59 -12.06 31.45
C LEU A 198 -8.35 -13.25 30.52
N GLU A 199 -8.94 -13.18 29.33
CA GLU A 199 -8.88 -14.19 28.28
C GLU A 199 -7.98 -13.72 27.13
N HIS A 200 -8.09 -12.44 26.73
CA HIS A 200 -7.31 -11.86 25.63
C HIS A 200 -6.52 -10.64 26.09
N LEU A 201 -5.21 -10.67 25.87
CA LEU A 201 -4.32 -9.52 26.07
C LEU A 201 -3.52 -9.24 24.80
N CYS A 202 -3.81 -8.11 24.14
CA CYS A 202 -3.15 -7.69 22.91
C CYS A 202 -2.42 -6.36 23.11
N LEU A 203 -1.09 -6.39 23.13
CA LEU A 203 -0.18 -5.25 23.32
C LEU A 203 0.78 -5.07 22.15
N GLY A 204 0.62 -5.84 21.08
CA GLY A 204 1.58 -5.83 19.97
C GLY A 204 1.68 -4.50 19.24
N MET A 205 2.78 -4.25 18.54
CA MET A 205 3.03 -3.01 17.79
C MET A 205 2.98 -1.77 18.70
N ASN A 206 3.79 -1.79 19.74
CA ASN A 206 4.03 -0.67 20.66
C ASN A 206 5.56 -0.55 20.88
N ASP A 207 5.98 0.29 21.82
CA ASP A 207 7.41 0.55 22.10
C ASP A 207 7.84 0.04 23.49
N LEU A 208 7.20 -1.05 23.96
CA LEU A 208 7.40 -1.64 25.29
C LEU A 208 8.80 -2.26 25.42
N THR A 209 9.36 -2.17 26.62
CA THR A 209 10.71 -2.63 26.99
C THR A 209 10.68 -3.50 28.24
N GLY A 210 11.84 -4.00 28.67
CA GLY A 210 11.95 -4.93 29.81
C GLY A 210 11.50 -6.35 29.45
N ASN A 211 11.32 -7.21 30.46
CA ASN A 211 10.84 -8.58 30.29
C ASN A 211 9.34 -8.69 30.63
N ILE A 212 8.73 -9.85 30.36
CA ILE A 212 7.37 -10.17 30.78
C ILE A 212 7.30 -10.16 32.31
N PRO A 213 6.41 -9.37 32.93
CA PRO A 213 6.33 -9.28 34.38
C PRO A 213 5.75 -10.57 34.99
N GLU A 214 6.27 -10.98 36.15
CA GLU A 214 5.94 -12.28 36.75
C GLU A 214 4.46 -12.46 37.12
N ASP A 215 3.78 -11.36 37.48
CA ASP A 215 2.36 -11.40 37.83
C ASP A 215 1.47 -11.81 36.65
N LEU A 216 1.93 -11.62 35.41
CA LEU A 216 1.18 -12.02 34.23
C LEU A 216 0.93 -13.53 34.20
N PHE A 217 1.84 -14.33 34.76
CA PHE A 217 1.72 -15.79 34.79
C PHE A 217 0.62 -16.30 35.73
N HIS A 218 -0.03 -15.41 36.51
CA HIS A 218 -1.20 -15.76 37.33
C HIS A 218 -2.50 -15.89 36.51
N LEU A 219 -2.51 -15.45 35.24
CA LEU A 219 -3.70 -15.39 34.38
C LEU A 219 -4.09 -16.76 33.80
N LYS A 220 -4.66 -17.63 34.62
CA LYS A 220 -5.05 -19.01 34.23
C LYS A 220 -6.12 -19.10 33.13
N SER A 221 -6.90 -18.03 32.92
CA SER A 221 -7.94 -17.94 31.90
C SER A 221 -7.41 -17.44 30.56
N LEU A 222 -6.17 -16.96 30.50
CA LEU A 222 -5.60 -16.32 29.32
C LEU A 222 -5.47 -17.34 28.18
N ASN A 223 -6.16 -17.07 27.08
CA ASN A 223 -6.15 -17.91 25.89
C ASN A 223 -5.33 -17.27 24.74
N LEU A 224 -5.19 -15.94 24.74
CA LEU A 224 -4.45 -15.20 23.73
C LEU A 224 -3.53 -14.18 24.41
N LEU A 225 -2.23 -14.31 24.16
CA LEU A 225 -1.22 -13.32 24.51
C LEU A 225 -0.49 -12.85 23.24
N GLY A 226 -0.72 -11.60 22.87
CA GLY A 226 -0.02 -10.95 21.76
C GLY A 226 0.82 -9.78 22.26
N ILE A 227 2.14 -9.94 22.23
CA ILE A 227 3.12 -8.93 22.65
C ILE A 227 4.18 -8.68 21.56
N GLN A 228 3.86 -9.04 20.32
CA GLN A 228 4.75 -8.94 19.17
C GLN A 228 5.07 -7.50 18.76
N GLU A 229 6.14 -7.30 17.99
CA GLU A 229 6.54 -5.99 17.45
C GLU A 229 6.67 -4.95 18.59
N ASN A 230 7.53 -5.26 19.56
CA ASN A 230 7.92 -4.40 20.68
C ASN A 230 9.45 -4.52 20.88
N ARG A 231 9.98 -3.94 21.95
CA ARG A 231 11.40 -4.06 22.35
C ARG A 231 11.56 -4.87 23.65
N LEU A 232 10.69 -5.86 23.87
CA LEU A 232 10.79 -6.75 25.04
C LEU A 232 12.06 -7.59 24.94
N SER A 233 12.71 -7.85 26.06
CA SER A 233 14.03 -8.48 26.12
C SER A 233 14.18 -9.41 27.32
N GLY A 234 15.31 -10.11 27.40
CA GLY A 234 15.58 -11.13 28.40
C GLY A 234 15.12 -12.52 27.95
N SER A 235 15.10 -13.48 28.87
CA SER A 235 14.66 -14.85 28.59
C SER A 235 13.15 -15.01 28.72
N LEU A 236 12.54 -15.83 27.86
CA LEU A 236 11.16 -16.26 28.03
C LEU A 236 11.06 -17.19 29.25
N SER A 237 10.43 -16.70 30.33
CA SER A 237 10.39 -17.40 31.63
C SER A 237 9.70 -18.76 31.55
N ARG A 238 10.17 -19.73 32.35
CA ARG A 238 9.54 -21.05 32.51
C ARG A 238 8.17 -20.97 33.18
N GLU A 239 7.87 -19.87 33.87
CA GLU A 239 6.57 -19.64 34.51
C GLU A 239 5.43 -19.44 33.49
N ILE A 240 5.74 -19.29 32.19
CA ILE A 240 4.73 -19.31 31.12
C ILE A 240 3.87 -20.59 31.13
N ARG A 241 4.40 -21.69 31.69
CA ARG A 241 3.68 -22.95 31.94
C ARG A 241 2.38 -22.77 32.73
N ASN A 242 2.30 -21.73 33.57
CA ASN A 242 1.12 -21.47 34.39
C ASN A 242 -0.07 -20.96 33.57
N LEU A 243 0.17 -20.46 32.34
CA LEU A 243 -0.84 -20.04 31.38
C LEU A 243 -1.44 -21.25 30.64
N SER A 244 -1.95 -22.23 31.38
CA SER A 244 -2.44 -23.51 30.84
C SER A 244 -3.63 -23.41 29.87
N SER A 245 -4.33 -22.26 29.82
CA SER A 245 -5.43 -22.02 28.87
C SER A 245 -4.98 -21.45 27.53
N LEU A 246 -3.68 -21.17 27.35
CA LEU A 246 -3.18 -20.45 26.19
C LEU A 246 -3.37 -21.26 24.90
N VAL A 247 -3.97 -20.61 23.90
CA VAL A 247 -4.21 -21.13 22.55
C VAL A 247 -3.28 -20.47 21.55
N ARG A 248 -3.04 -19.16 21.70
CA ARG A 248 -2.13 -18.39 20.84
C ARG A 248 -1.13 -17.59 21.68
N LEU A 249 0.15 -17.84 21.41
CA LEU A 249 1.29 -17.09 21.93
C LEU A 249 2.01 -16.40 20.78
N ASP A 250 2.03 -15.07 20.79
CA ASP A 250 2.76 -14.27 19.82
C ASP A 250 3.78 -13.36 20.53
N VAL A 251 5.05 -13.76 20.45
CA VAL A 251 6.22 -13.08 21.02
C VAL A 251 7.18 -12.60 19.92
N SER A 252 6.73 -12.62 18.67
CA SER A 252 7.56 -12.30 17.51
C SER A 252 8.04 -10.85 17.49
N TRP A 253 9.11 -10.56 16.75
CA TRP A 253 9.65 -9.20 16.59
C TRP A 253 9.90 -8.50 17.92
N ASN A 254 10.71 -9.13 18.75
CA ASN A 254 11.18 -8.61 20.03
C ASN A 254 12.69 -8.91 20.15
N LEU A 255 13.26 -8.63 21.32
CA LEU A 255 14.65 -8.84 21.67
C LEU A 255 14.81 -9.98 22.70
N PHE A 256 13.89 -10.95 22.72
CA PHE A 256 14.01 -12.11 23.61
C PHE A 256 15.26 -12.93 23.25
N SER A 257 15.91 -13.51 24.25
CA SER A 257 17.14 -14.30 24.10
C SER A 257 17.14 -15.50 25.02
N GLY A 258 18.20 -16.31 24.98
CA GLY A 258 18.28 -17.56 25.74
C GLY A 258 17.51 -18.70 25.06
N GLU A 259 17.39 -19.82 25.76
CA GLU A 259 16.68 -21.00 25.26
C GLU A 259 15.16 -20.82 25.36
N ILE A 260 14.42 -21.41 24.43
CA ILE A 260 12.97 -21.55 24.55
C ILE A 260 12.68 -22.49 25.75
N PRO A 261 11.83 -22.12 26.71
CA PRO A 261 11.59 -22.93 27.90
C PRO A 261 10.91 -24.27 27.55
N ASP A 262 11.40 -25.38 28.11
CA ASP A 262 10.83 -26.72 27.96
C ASP A 262 9.65 -26.90 28.93
N VAL A 263 8.45 -26.43 28.53
CA VAL A 263 7.22 -26.35 29.37
C VAL A 263 5.89 -26.55 28.59
N PHE A 264 5.97 -27.12 27.40
CA PHE A 264 4.83 -27.13 26.47
C PHE A 264 3.85 -28.30 26.71
N ASP A 265 4.22 -29.25 27.55
CA ASP A 265 3.34 -30.30 28.08
C ASP A 265 2.33 -29.75 29.11
N GLU A 266 2.66 -28.66 29.81
CA GLU A 266 1.72 -27.93 30.66
C GLU A 266 0.83 -26.92 29.89
N MET A 267 1.00 -26.81 28.57
CA MET A 267 0.23 -25.92 27.69
C MET A 267 -0.60 -26.70 26.64
N PRO A 268 -1.51 -27.60 27.06
CA PRO A 268 -2.15 -28.58 26.17
C PRO A 268 -3.14 -27.98 25.15
N LYS A 269 -3.49 -26.69 25.29
CA LYS A 269 -4.39 -25.98 24.36
C LYS A 269 -3.64 -25.16 23.30
N LEU A 270 -2.31 -25.07 23.40
CA LEU A 270 -1.52 -24.20 22.54
C LEU A 270 -1.57 -24.70 21.09
N LYS A 271 -2.07 -23.86 20.20
CA LYS A 271 -2.18 -24.13 18.76
C LYS A 271 -1.21 -23.30 17.93
N PHE A 272 -0.95 -22.07 18.36
CA PHE A 272 -0.13 -21.12 17.60
C PHE A 272 1.00 -20.60 18.47
N PHE A 273 2.23 -20.89 18.08
CA PHE A 273 3.41 -20.30 18.71
C PHE A 273 4.23 -19.55 17.65
N LEU A 274 4.25 -18.23 17.79
CA LEU A 274 4.98 -17.31 16.93
C LEU A 274 6.07 -16.62 17.75
N GLY A 275 7.33 -16.88 17.39
CA GLY A 275 8.52 -16.33 18.04
C GLY A 275 9.59 -15.89 17.05
N GLN A 276 9.21 -15.62 15.79
CA GLN A 276 10.13 -15.19 14.75
C GLN A 276 10.75 -13.83 15.04
N THR A 277 11.96 -13.59 14.51
CA THR A 277 12.73 -12.34 14.71
C THR A 277 12.93 -12.04 16.20
N ASN A 278 13.68 -12.92 16.84
CA ASN A 278 14.19 -12.78 18.21
C ASN A 278 15.64 -13.32 18.25
N GLY A 279 16.25 -13.33 19.43
CA GLY A 279 17.56 -13.90 19.70
C GLY A 279 17.54 -15.27 20.38
N PHE A 280 16.50 -16.10 20.16
CA PHE A 280 16.44 -17.43 20.79
C PHE A 280 17.59 -18.33 20.33
N ILE A 281 18.15 -19.10 21.25
CA ILE A 281 19.26 -20.04 21.04
C ILE A 281 18.86 -21.46 21.46
N GLY A 282 19.77 -22.43 21.30
CA GLY A 282 19.50 -23.84 21.59
C GLY A 282 18.70 -24.53 20.50
N GLY A 283 18.18 -25.72 20.80
CA GLY A 283 17.33 -26.50 19.88
C GLY A 283 15.83 -26.31 20.14
N ILE A 284 15.00 -27.07 19.43
CA ILE A 284 13.57 -27.17 19.76
C ILE A 284 13.41 -27.97 21.07
N PRO A 285 12.74 -27.43 22.10
CA PRO A 285 12.54 -28.12 23.37
C PRO A 285 11.77 -29.44 23.19
N LYS A 286 12.05 -30.42 24.06
CA LYS A 286 11.47 -31.77 23.94
C LYS A 286 9.95 -31.72 24.06
N THR A 287 9.42 -30.94 24.99
CA THR A 287 7.97 -30.82 25.21
C THR A 287 7.31 -30.15 24.00
N LEU A 288 7.96 -29.17 23.37
CA LEU A 288 7.45 -28.51 22.16
C LEU A 288 7.40 -29.48 20.99
N ALA A 289 8.48 -30.24 20.80
CA ALA A 289 8.60 -31.29 19.78
C ALA A 289 7.63 -32.47 19.97
N ASN A 290 6.90 -32.52 21.09
CA ASN A 290 5.89 -33.55 21.39
C ASN A 290 4.47 -32.97 21.57
N SER A 291 4.25 -31.69 21.29
CA SER A 291 2.95 -31.05 21.50
C SER A 291 1.90 -31.58 20.49
N PRO A 292 0.81 -32.23 20.94
CA PRO A 292 -0.21 -32.75 20.05
C PRO A 292 -1.21 -31.70 19.57
N SER A 293 -1.26 -30.54 20.23
CA SER A 293 -2.21 -29.45 19.96
C SER A 293 -1.68 -28.41 18.98
N LEU A 294 -0.36 -28.35 18.78
CA LEU A 294 0.28 -27.30 18.01
C LEU A 294 -0.07 -27.43 16.52
N ASN A 295 -0.67 -26.38 15.96
CA ASN A 295 -0.98 -26.27 14.54
C ASN A 295 0.16 -25.58 13.80
N LEU A 296 0.59 -24.41 14.28
CA LEU A 296 1.58 -23.56 13.63
C LEU A 296 2.73 -23.26 14.58
N LEU A 297 3.95 -23.52 14.10
CA LEU A 297 5.20 -23.16 14.76
C LEU A 297 6.03 -22.25 13.85
N ASN A 298 6.19 -20.99 14.24
CA ASN A 298 7.04 -20.04 13.53
C ASN A 298 8.15 -19.52 14.45
N LEU A 299 9.38 -19.96 14.19
CA LEU A 299 10.60 -19.53 14.90
C LEU A 299 11.65 -19.01 13.91
N ARG A 300 11.21 -18.51 12.76
CA ARG A 300 12.06 -17.94 11.72
C ARG A 300 12.97 -16.83 12.28
N ASN A 301 14.15 -16.65 11.69
CA ASN A 301 15.03 -15.51 12.00
C ASN A 301 15.38 -15.44 13.50
N ASN A 302 15.93 -16.54 14.01
CA ASN A 302 16.47 -16.66 15.36
C ASN A 302 17.91 -17.20 15.29
N SER A 303 18.50 -17.50 16.44
CA SER A 303 19.82 -18.11 16.55
C SER A 303 19.75 -19.58 16.99
N LEU A 304 18.64 -20.28 16.70
CA LEU A 304 18.44 -21.69 17.04
C LEU A 304 19.46 -22.55 16.29
N SER A 305 19.92 -23.64 16.91
CA SER A 305 21.01 -24.46 16.40
C SER A 305 20.91 -25.92 16.81
N GLY A 306 21.85 -26.73 16.30
CA GLY A 306 21.88 -28.17 16.52
C GLY A 306 20.97 -28.94 15.55
N PRO A 307 20.80 -30.25 15.74
CA PRO A 307 19.97 -31.07 14.86
C PRO A 307 18.48 -30.80 15.10
N LEU A 308 17.71 -30.63 14.02
CA LEU A 308 16.26 -30.48 14.08
C LEU A 308 15.61 -31.83 14.45
N ARG A 309 14.94 -31.88 15.61
CA ARG A 309 14.26 -33.08 16.12
C ARG A 309 12.81 -32.75 16.44
N LEU A 310 11.88 -33.40 15.75
CA LEU A 310 10.44 -33.31 15.99
C LEU A 310 9.87 -34.72 16.17
N ASN A 311 8.95 -34.93 17.10
CA ASN A 311 8.24 -36.21 17.22
C ASN A 311 6.93 -36.14 16.43
N CYS A 312 6.99 -36.43 15.13
CA CYS A 312 5.84 -36.34 14.25
C CYS A 312 4.71 -37.34 14.56
N THR A 313 4.97 -38.40 15.32
CA THR A 313 3.91 -39.29 15.85
C THR A 313 3.10 -38.60 16.95
N ALA A 314 3.72 -37.70 17.72
CA ALA A 314 3.06 -36.92 18.76
C ALA A 314 2.42 -35.63 18.20
N MET A 315 3.09 -34.95 17.27
CA MET A 315 2.64 -33.67 16.69
C MET A 315 1.54 -33.82 15.63
N ILE A 316 0.43 -34.44 16.02
CA ILE A 316 -0.66 -34.84 15.11
C ILE A 316 -1.45 -33.66 14.50
N ALA A 317 -1.40 -32.48 15.13
CA ALA A 317 -2.10 -31.28 14.66
C ALA A 317 -1.25 -30.37 13.77
N LEU A 318 0.09 -30.57 13.75
CA LEU A 318 1.03 -29.65 13.12
C LEU A 318 0.77 -29.56 11.61
N ASN A 319 0.45 -28.35 11.16
CA ASN A 319 0.11 -28.03 9.78
C ASN A 319 1.13 -27.08 9.12
N SER A 320 1.82 -26.25 9.90
CA SER A 320 2.75 -25.24 9.42
C SER A 320 3.97 -25.14 10.30
N LEU A 321 5.14 -25.23 9.67
CA LEU A 321 6.45 -25.19 10.30
C LEU A 321 7.35 -24.21 9.55
N ASP A 322 7.68 -23.09 10.19
CA ASP A 322 8.69 -22.14 9.70
C ASP A 322 9.85 -22.02 10.69
N LEU A 323 11.00 -22.54 10.29
CA LEU A 323 12.26 -22.47 11.02
C LEU A 323 13.35 -21.77 10.18
N GLY A 324 12.95 -21.02 9.17
CA GLY A 324 13.90 -20.42 8.23
C GLY A 324 14.82 -19.40 8.89
N THR A 325 16.01 -19.13 8.31
CA THR A 325 16.99 -18.18 8.87
C THR A 325 17.36 -18.52 10.32
N ASN A 326 17.89 -19.72 10.52
CA ASN A 326 18.44 -20.21 11.79
C ASN A 326 19.77 -20.91 11.52
N ARG A 327 20.33 -21.58 12.53
CA ARG A 327 21.60 -22.34 12.45
C ARG A 327 21.37 -23.83 12.70
N PHE A 328 20.20 -24.38 12.37
CA PHE A 328 19.98 -25.82 12.44
C PHE A 328 20.93 -26.53 11.48
N ASN A 329 21.54 -27.63 11.95
CA ASN A 329 22.56 -28.38 11.24
C ASN A 329 22.19 -29.88 11.15
N GLY A 330 23.05 -30.66 10.49
CA GLY A 330 22.78 -32.08 10.24
C GLY A 330 21.98 -32.32 8.96
N PRO A 331 21.55 -33.57 8.72
CA PRO A 331 20.64 -33.89 7.64
C PRO A 331 19.22 -33.35 7.89
N LEU A 332 18.43 -33.22 6.83
CA LEU A 332 16.99 -32.99 6.95
C LEU A 332 16.33 -34.15 7.75
N PRO A 333 15.38 -33.88 8.66
CA PRO A 333 14.80 -34.93 9.49
C PRO A 333 13.95 -35.89 8.66
N GLU A 334 14.32 -37.17 8.63
CA GLU A 334 13.66 -38.19 7.80
C GLU A 334 12.20 -38.44 8.19
N ASN A 335 11.81 -38.09 9.41
CA ASN A 335 10.48 -38.35 9.96
C ASN A 335 9.47 -37.20 9.76
N LEU A 336 9.81 -36.10 9.08
CA LEU A 336 8.84 -35.04 8.77
C LEU A 336 7.57 -35.54 8.05
N PRO A 337 7.63 -36.50 7.11
CA PRO A 337 6.44 -37.09 6.47
C PRO A 337 5.51 -37.85 7.43
N ASP A 338 5.95 -38.14 8.66
CA ASP A 338 5.09 -38.74 9.68
C ASP A 338 4.11 -37.74 10.28
N CYS A 339 4.38 -36.44 10.15
CA CYS A 339 3.46 -35.38 10.55
C CYS A 339 2.34 -35.28 9.50
N LYS A 340 1.28 -36.10 9.64
CA LYS A 340 0.27 -36.32 8.59
C LYS A 340 -0.57 -35.10 8.19
N ARG A 341 -0.51 -34.00 8.95
CA ARG A 341 -1.19 -32.73 8.64
C ARG A 341 -0.25 -31.63 8.16
N LEU A 342 1.06 -31.88 8.15
CA LEU A 342 2.07 -30.86 7.86
C LEU A 342 2.04 -30.49 6.38
N LYS A 343 1.59 -29.27 6.10
CA LYS A 343 1.30 -28.74 4.77
C LYS A 343 2.32 -27.70 4.32
N ASN A 344 2.70 -26.80 5.22
CA ASN A 344 3.62 -25.70 4.96
C ASN A 344 4.94 -25.96 5.69
N VAL A 345 6.03 -26.06 4.96
CA VAL A 345 7.37 -26.30 5.53
C VAL A 345 8.36 -25.33 4.92
N ASN A 346 8.92 -24.47 5.78
CA ASN A 346 9.99 -23.55 5.42
C ASN A 346 11.20 -23.77 6.32
N LEU A 347 12.27 -24.30 5.73
CA LEU A 347 13.54 -24.57 6.39
C LEU A 347 14.70 -23.77 5.75
N ALA A 348 14.38 -22.78 4.91
CA ALA A 348 15.35 -21.98 4.17
C ALA A 348 16.39 -21.29 5.08
N ARG A 349 17.59 -21.01 4.56
CA ARG A 349 18.66 -20.29 5.28
C ARG A 349 19.01 -20.96 6.61
N ASN A 350 19.22 -22.26 6.58
CA ASN A 350 19.81 -23.04 7.66
C ASN A 350 21.13 -23.66 7.17
N VAL A 351 21.84 -24.35 8.07
CA VAL A 351 23.14 -24.98 7.78
C VAL A 351 23.01 -26.51 7.70
N PHE A 352 21.92 -26.98 7.07
CA PHE A 352 21.72 -28.39 6.76
C PHE A 352 22.78 -28.89 5.77
N HIS A 353 22.89 -30.21 5.62
CA HIS A 353 23.72 -30.82 4.59
C HIS A 353 23.12 -32.15 4.12
N GLY A 354 23.66 -32.70 3.03
CA GLY A 354 23.21 -33.97 2.48
C GLY A 354 22.08 -33.80 1.46
N GLN A 355 21.29 -34.86 1.29
CA GLN A 355 20.24 -34.95 0.27
C GLN A 355 18.85 -34.85 0.91
N VAL A 356 17.83 -34.63 0.08
CA VAL A 356 16.43 -34.82 0.51
C VAL A 356 16.25 -36.31 0.88
N PRO A 357 15.71 -36.65 2.07
CA PRO A 357 15.55 -38.03 2.49
C PRO A 357 14.54 -38.80 1.63
N GLU A 358 14.80 -40.09 1.40
CA GLU A 358 13.95 -40.99 0.61
C GLU A 358 12.52 -41.12 1.19
N SER A 359 12.38 -40.98 2.51
CA SER A 359 11.09 -41.00 3.20
C SER A 359 10.14 -39.89 2.74
N PHE A 360 10.64 -38.80 2.15
CA PHE A 360 9.83 -37.66 1.70
C PHE A 360 8.91 -38.05 0.55
N LYS A 361 9.12 -39.19 -0.11
CA LYS A 361 8.15 -39.79 -1.04
C LYS A 361 6.76 -39.97 -0.41
N ASN A 362 6.71 -40.15 0.91
CA ASN A 362 5.48 -40.37 1.66
C ASN A 362 4.84 -39.07 2.19
N PHE A 363 5.33 -37.90 1.80
CA PHE A 363 4.88 -36.62 2.35
C PHE A 363 3.59 -36.11 1.67
N GLN A 364 2.49 -36.85 1.88
CA GLN A 364 1.23 -36.65 1.15
C GLN A 364 0.48 -35.36 1.53
N SER A 365 0.74 -34.79 2.70
CA SER A 365 0.13 -33.53 3.16
C SER A 365 0.83 -32.27 2.64
N LEU A 366 2.08 -32.40 2.17
CA LEU A 366 2.92 -31.27 1.80
C LEU A 366 2.34 -30.51 0.60
N SER A 367 2.17 -29.19 0.75
CA SER A 367 1.78 -28.29 -0.35
C SER A 367 2.84 -27.26 -0.67
N TYR A 368 3.49 -26.70 0.36
CA TYR A 368 4.45 -25.62 0.19
C TYR A 368 5.76 -26.01 0.84
N PHE A 369 6.82 -26.03 0.05
CA PHE A 369 8.12 -26.46 0.51
C PHE A 369 9.24 -25.50 0.09
N SER A 370 9.87 -24.89 1.08
CA SER A 370 10.98 -23.96 0.90
C SER A 370 12.23 -24.45 1.63
N LEU A 371 13.29 -24.66 0.85
CA LEU A 371 14.62 -25.09 1.30
C LEU A 371 15.73 -24.15 0.82
N SER A 372 15.39 -22.93 0.41
CA SER A 372 16.34 -21.99 -0.18
C SER A 372 17.57 -21.79 0.69
N ASN A 373 18.78 -21.81 0.11
CA ASN A 373 20.04 -21.57 0.82
C ASN A 373 20.21 -22.48 2.04
N SER A 374 20.16 -23.80 1.83
CA SER A 374 20.29 -24.81 2.90
C SER A 374 21.39 -25.84 2.61
N SER A 375 22.30 -25.54 1.68
CA SER A 375 23.45 -26.39 1.31
C SER A 375 23.09 -27.84 0.93
N LEU A 376 21.95 -28.04 0.27
CA LEU A 376 21.52 -29.37 -0.18
C LEU A 376 22.26 -29.83 -1.44
N ALA A 377 22.43 -31.14 -1.55
CA ALA A 377 23.10 -31.82 -2.66
C ALA A 377 22.18 -32.84 -3.35
N ASN A 378 22.53 -33.21 -4.58
CA ASN A 378 21.86 -34.18 -5.44
C ASN A 378 20.43 -33.78 -5.85
N ILE A 379 20.33 -32.81 -6.76
CA ILE A 379 19.05 -32.33 -7.30
C ILE A 379 18.28 -33.42 -8.05
N SER A 380 18.98 -34.38 -8.68
CA SER A 380 18.37 -35.52 -9.37
C SER A 380 17.57 -36.38 -8.40
N SER A 381 18.18 -36.75 -7.27
CA SER A 381 17.48 -37.47 -6.20
C SER A 381 16.36 -36.62 -5.60
N ALA A 382 16.62 -35.35 -5.31
CA ALA A 382 15.64 -34.45 -4.70
C ALA A 382 14.35 -34.35 -5.53
N LEU A 383 14.45 -34.09 -6.84
CA LEU A 383 13.27 -34.03 -7.72
C LEU A 383 12.63 -35.41 -7.91
N GLY A 384 13.45 -36.47 -8.02
CA GLY A 384 12.98 -37.85 -8.10
C GLY A 384 12.18 -38.30 -6.88
N ILE A 385 12.46 -37.74 -5.72
CA ILE A 385 11.73 -37.96 -4.46
C ILE A 385 10.48 -37.07 -4.39
N LEU A 386 10.64 -35.76 -4.57
CA LEU A 386 9.58 -34.78 -4.33
C LEU A 386 8.39 -34.87 -5.31
N GLN A 387 8.57 -35.46 -6.49
CA GLN A 387 7.48 -35.74 -7.43
C GLN A 387 6.40 -36.69 -6.87
N HIS A 388 6.74 -37.47 -5.83
CA HIS A 388 5.80 -38.37 -5.16
C HIS A 388 4.87 -37.63 -4.18
N CYS A 389 5.18 -36.37 -3.85
CA CYS A 389 4.34 -35.49 -3.03
C CYS A 389 3.18 -34.91 -3.86
N LYS A 390 2.07 -35.66 -3.96
CA LYS A 390 0.97 -35.35 -4.90
C LYS A 390 0.21 -34.03 -4.64
N ASN A 391 0.40 -33.42 -3.48
CA ASN A 391 -0.20 -32.14 -3.12
C ASN A 391 0.78 -30.96 -3.22
N LEU A 392 2.01 -31.18 -3.66
CA LEU A 392 3.04 -30.14 -3.76
C LEU A 392 2.67 -29.13 -4.86
N THR A 393 2.44 -27.88 -4.46
CA THR A 393 2.10 -26.77 -5.35
C THR A 393 3.20 -25.72 -5.43
N THR A 394 3.98 -25.53 -4.37
CA THR A 394 5.08 -24.55 -4.33
C THR A 394 6.36 -25.21 -3.88
N LEU A 395 7.39 -25.12 -4.72
CA LEU A 395 8.72 -25.65 -4.45
C LEU A 395 9.79 -24.57 -4.68
N VAL A 396 10.53 -24.24 -3.61
CA VAL A 396 11.59 -23.23 -3.63
C VAL A 396 12.91 -23.87 -3.18
N LEU A 397 13.86 -23.96 -4.11
CA LEU A 397 15.14 -24.64 -3.97
C LEU A 397 16.35 -23.74 -4.24
N THR A 398 16.14 -22.44 -4.39
CA THR A 398 17.16 -21.41 -4.68
C THR A 398 18.42 -21.55 -3.82
N LEU A 399 19.61 -21.29 -4.37
CA LEU A 399 20.90 -21.37 -3.65
C LEU A 399 21.17 -22.76 -3.01
N ASN A 400 20.88 -23.84 -3.73
CA ASN A 400 21.30 -25.21 -3.37
C ASN A 400 21.99 -25.87 -4.59
N PHE A 401 22.39 -27.13 -4.46
CA PHE A 401 22.82 -27.98 -5.58
C PHE A 401 23.91 -27.35 -6.45
N HIS A 402 24.85 -26.65 -5.80
CA HIS A 402 25.75 -25.73 -6.47
C HIS A 402 26.58 -26.40 -7.57
N GLY A 403 26.32 -26.02 -8.82
CA GLY A 403 27.05 -26.51 -10.00
C GLY A 403 26.64 -27.89 -10.50
N GLU A 404 25.57 -28.49 -9.95
CA GLU A 404 25.03 -29.76 -10.42
C GLU A 404 24.34 -29.64 -11.80
N ALA A 405 23.90 -30.75 -12.38
CA ALA A 405 23.11 -30.77 -13.59
C ALA A 405 21.61 -30.79 -13.26
N LEU A 406 20.83 -29.91 -13.89
CA LEU A 406 19.36 -29.97 -13.80
C LEU A 406 18.87 -31.25 -14.50
N PRO A 407 18.05 -32.10 -13.85
CA PRO A 407 17.66 -33.38 -14.41
C PRO A 407 16.83 -33.22 -15.69
N ASP A 408 17.18 -33.96 -16.73
CA ASP A 408 16.50 -34.03 -18.03
C ASP A 408 15.62 -35.28 -18.19
N ASP A 409 15.53 -36.12 -17.15
CA ASP A 409 14.70 -37.31 -17.12
C ASP A 409 13.21 -36.97 -17.31
N SER A 410 12.67 -37.36 -18.46
CA SER A 410 11.26 -37.17 -18.82
C SER A 410 10.27 -37.95 -17.94
N SER A 411 10.75 -38.86 -17.09
CA SER A 411 9.91 -39.61 -16.14
C SER A 411 9.42 -38.77 -14.97
N LEU A 412 10.08 -37.63 -14.69
CA LEU A 412 9.68 -36.72 -13.63
C LEU A 412 8.28 -36.13 -13.91
N HIS A 413 7.43 -36.09 -12.90
CA HIS A 413 6.09 -35.53 -13.07
C HIS A 413 5.54 -34.85 -11.80
N PHE A 414 5.29 -33.54 -11.90
CA PHE A 414 4.71 -32.73 -10.84
C PHE A 414 3.36 -32.15 -11.30
N GLU A 415 2.28 -32.89 -11.06
CA GLU A 415 0.94 -32.61 -11.58
C GLU A 415 0.36 -31.28 -11.09
N LYS A 416 0.41 -31.02 -9.78
CA LYS A 416 -0.19 -29.84 -9.13
C LYS A 416 0.76 -28.65 -8.94
N LEU A 417 1.94 -28.69 -9.56
CA LEU A 417 2.95 -27.68 -9.33
C LEU A 417 2.53 -26.34 -9.95
N LYS A 418 2.44 -25.31 -9.10
CA LYS A 418 2.08 -23.93 -9.45
C LYS A 418 3.28 -22.99 -9.42
N VAL A 419 4.21 -23.22 -8.51
CA VAL A 419 5.36 -22.33 -8.29
C VAL A 419 6.62 -23.17 -8.20
N LEU A 420 7.55 -22.92 -9.11
CA LEU A 420 8.87 -23.55 -9.11
C LEU A 420 9.96 -22.49 -9.16
N VAL A 421 10.76 -22.42 -8.10
CA VAL A 421 11.88 -21.48 -7.98
C VAL A 421 13.15 -22.27 -7.69
N VAL A 422 14.03 -22.39 -8.68
CA VAL A 422 15.33 -23.06 -8.59
C VAL A 422 16.41 -22.12 -9.11
N ALA A 423 16.52 -20.95 -8.46
CA ALA A 423 17.39 -19.87 -8.90
C ALA A 423 18.78 -19.92 -8.24
N ASN A 424 19.77 -19.28 -8.86
CA ASN A 424 21.11 -19.08 -8.31
C ASN A 424 21.79 -20.36 -7.78
N CYS A 425 21.58 -21.48 -8.49
CA CYS A 425 22.18 -22.77 -8.16
C CYS A 425 23.40 -23.08 -9.04
N LYS A 426 23.67 -22.24 -10.06
CA LYS A 426 24.70 -22.49 -11.10
C LYS A 426 24.49 -23.81 -11.85
N LEU A 427 23.24 -24.26 -11.95
CA LEU A 427 22.88 -25.55 -12.56
C LEU A 427 23.24 -25.58 -14.04
N THR A 428 23.75 -26.72 -14.51
CA THR A 428 24.05 -26.99 -15.93
C THR A 428 22.93 -27.80 -16.58
N GLY A 429 22.99 -27.98 -17.90
CA GLY A 429 21.98 -28.71 -18.67
C GLY A 429 21.15 -27.79 -19.57
N SER A 430 19.95 -28.21 -19.92
CA SER A 430 18.98 -27.44 -20.73
C SER A 430 17.64 -27.30 -20.02
N MET A 431 16.68 -26.61 -20.64
CA MET A 431 15.30 -26.58 -20.15
C MET A 431 14.75 -28.02 -20.08
N PRO A 432 14.26 -28.48 -18.92
CA PRO A 432 13.82 -29.86 -18.74
C PRO A 432 12.46 -30.11 -19.40
N SER A 433 12.34 -31.19 -20.17
CA SER A 433 11.11 -31.54 -20.88
C SER A 433 9.97 -31.96 -19.95
N TRP A 434 10.28 -32.57 -18.80
CA TRP A 434 9.29 -33.02 -17.82
C TRP A 434 8.42 -31.88 -17.29
N LEU A 435 8.95 -30.66 -17.22
CA LEU A 435 8.23 -29.48 -16.73
C LEU A 435 7.02 -29.13 -17.60
N SER A 436 7.04 -29.50 -18.89
CA SER A 436 5.91 -29.29 -19.81
C SER A 436 4.60 -29.96 -19.35
N SER A 437 4.69 -30.95 -18.45
CA SER A 437 3.52 -31.66 -17.92
C SER A 437 2.87 -30.98 -16.70
N SER A 438 3.51 -29.95 -16.12
CA SER A 438 2.99 -29.18 -14.99
C SER A 438 2.04 -28.07 -15.46
N ASN A 439 0.84 -28.44 -15.88
CA ASN A 439 -0.09 -27.53 -16.56
C ASN A 439 -0.62 -26.38 -15.67
N GLU A 440 -0.58 -26.52 -14.35
CA GLU A 440 -1.00 -25.49 -13.38
C GLU A 440 0.11 -24.48 -13.04
N LEU A 441 1.26 -24.52 -13.74
CA LEU A 441 2.40 -23.66 -13.44
C LEU A 441 2.05 -22.18 -13.67
N GLN A 442 2.22 -21.37 -12.62
CA GLN A 442 1.92 -19.94 -12.55
C GLN A 442 3.18 -19.07 -12.47
N LEU A 443 4.20 -19.55 -11.76
CA LEU A 443 5.47 -18.86 -11.55
C LEU A 443 6.64 -19.83 -11.75
N LEU A 444 7.53 -19.48 -12.68
CA LEU A 444 8.78 -20.21 -12.94
C LEU A 444 9.97 -19.28 -12.83
N ASP A 445 10.91 -19.61 -11.95
CA ASP A 445 12.20 -18.93 -11.83
C ASP A 445 13.35 -19.97 -11.87
N LEU A 446 14.08 -19.98 -12.98
CA LEU A 446 15.31 -20.77 -13.19
C LEU A 446 16.52 -19.85 -13.42
N SER A 447 16.42 -18.61 -12.97
CA SER A 447 17.40 -17.57 -13.21
C SER A 447 18.74 -17.87 -12.49
N TRP A 448 19.81 -17.22 -12.94
CA TRP A 448 21.13 -17.30 -12.30
C TRP A 448 21.71 -18.73 -12.27
N ASN A 449 21.49 -19.47 -13.35
CA ASN A 449 22.05 -20.80 -13.57
C ASN A 449 23.04 -20.77 -14.75
N ARG A 450 23.47 -21.95 -15.19
CA ARG A 450 24.33 -22.16 -16.36
C ARG A 450 23.59 -23.00 -17.41
N LEU A 451 22.28 -22.84 -17.52
CA LEU A 451 21.45 -23.57 -18.47
C LEU A 451 21.77 -23.13 -19.90
N THR A 452 21.72 -24.08 -20.83
CA THR A 452 22.12 -23.93 -22.23
C THR A 452 21.02 -24.47 -23.16
N GLY A 453 21.27 -24.45 -24.48
CA GLY A 453 20.29 -24.84 -25.48
C GLY A 453 19.28 -23.73 -25.79
N ALA A 454 18.26 -24.06 -26.58
CA ALA A 454 17.18 -23.13 -26.89
C ALA A 454 16.08 -23.18 -25.83
N ILE A 455 15.35 -22.07 -25.66
CA ILE A 455 14.13 -22.05 -24.86
C ILE A 455 13.04 -22.80 -25.67
N PRO A 456 12.49 -23.92 -25.18
CA PRO A 456 11.56 -24.72 -25.96
C PRO A 456 10.22 -24.04 -26.18
N SER A 457 9.54 -24.35 -27.30
CA SER A 457 8.24 -23.77 -27.64
C SER A 457 7.11 -24.17 -26.69
N TRP A 458 7.20 -25.30 -25.98
CA TRP A 458 6.18 -25.70 -25.02
C TRP A 458 6.05 -24.74 -23.83
N ILE A 459 7.02 -23.85 -23.59
CA ILE A 459 6.91 -22.83 -22.53
C ILE A 459 5.68 -21.93 -22.72
N GLY A 460 5.27 -21.68 -23.97
CA GLY A 460 4.09 -20.88 -24.28
C GLY A 460 2.76 -21.64 -24.11
N SER A 461 2.79 -22.93 -23.75
CA SER A 461 1.59 -23.75 -23.57
C SER A 461 1.01 -23.70 -22.15
N PHE A 462 1.76 -23.17 -21.17
CA PHE A 462 1.27 -22.99 -19.81
C PHE A 462 0.19 -21.92 -19.78
N LYS A 463 -1.03 -22.32 -19.42
CA LYS A 463 -2.19 -21.44 -19.45
C LYS A 463 -2.19 -20.42 -18.32
N ASP A 464 -1.65 -20.79 -17.17
CA ASP A 464 -1.70 -20.02 -15.93
C ASP A 464 -0.39 -19.26 -15.64
N LEU A 465 0.65 -19.45 -16.46
CA LEU A 465 1.98 -18.89 -16.26
C LEU A 465 1.96 -17.38 -16.48
N PHE A 466 2.10 -16.58 -15.41
CA PHE A 466 2.14 -15.12 -15.50
C PHE A 466 3.53 -14.56 -15.17
N TYR A 467 4.40 -15.35 -14.54
CA TYR A 467 5.75 -14.95 -14.17
C TYR A 467 6.77 -15.99 -14.66
N LEU A 468 7.71 -15.54 -15.50
CA LEU A 468 8.79 -16.33 -16.06
C LEU A 468 10.11 -15.57 -15.93
N ASP A 469 11.04 -16.11 -15.14
CA ASP A 469 12.41 -15.63 -15.05
C ASP A 469 13.40 -16.73 -15.45
N LEU A 470 14.03 -16.54 -16.61
CA LEU A 470 15.11 -17.38 -17.15
C LEU A 470 16.41 -16.57 -17.29
N SER A 471 16.48 -15.42 -16.62
CA SER A 471 17.58 -14.48 -16.76
C SER A 471 18.90 -15.03 -16.22
N ASN A 472 20.01 -14.46 -16.68
CA ASN A 472 21.35 -14.81 -16.22
C ASN A 472 21.65 -16.31 -16.38
N ASN A 473 21.53 -16.79 -17.62
CA ASN A 473 21.81 -18.15 -18.06
C ASN A 473 22.67 -18.11 -19.34
N SER A 474 22.77 -19.22 -20.06
CA SER A 474 23.48 -19.33 -21.35
C SER A 474 22.56 -19.84 -22.47
N PHE A 475 21.26 -19.53 -22.42
CA PHE A 475 20.30 -19.91 -23.47
C PHE A 475 20.65 -19.28 -24.82
N THR A 476 20.39 -20.01 -25.90
CA THR A 476 20.74 -19.68 -27.29
C THR A 476 19.53 -19.84 -28.20
N GLY A 477 19.67 -19.59 -29.50
CA GLY A 477 18.55 -19.69 -30.46
C GLY A 477 17.63 -18.47 -30.39
N GLU A 478 16.44 -18.59 -30.97
CA GLU A 478 15.43 -17.53 -30.98
C GLU A 478 14.54 -17.58 -29.73
N ILE A 479 13.94 -16.44 -29.39
CA ILE A 479 12.85 -16.42 -28.41
C ILE A 479 11.68 -17.22 -29.01
N PRO A 480 11.11 -18.23 -28.32
CA PRO A 480 10.04 -19.03 -28.88
C PRO A 480 8.77 -18.18 -29.08
N LYS A 481 8.26 -18.18 -30.31
CA LYS A 481 7.07 -17.40 -30.69
C LYS A 481 5.82 -17.75 -29.88
N SER A 482 5.75 -18.95 -29.31
CA SER A 482 4.64 -19.35 -28.43
C SER A 482 4.50 -18.48 -27.17
N LEU A 483 5.55 -17.80 -26.72
CA LEU A 483 5.45 -16.84 -25.60
C LEU A 483 4.49 -15.68 -25.90
N THR A 484 4.31 -15.32 -27.17
CA THR A 484 3.39 -14.24 -27.57
C THR A 484 1.91 -14.67 -27.48
N GLN A 485 1.64 -15.92 -27.12
CA GLN A 485 0.30 -16.51 -27.01
C GLN A 485 -0.02 -16.99 -25.59
N LEU A 486 0.80 -16.64 -24.60
CA LEU A 486 0.57 -17.01 -23.20
C LEU A 486 -0.82 -16.54 -22.74
N PRO A 487 -1.76 -17.46 -22.44
CA PRO A 487 -3.16 -17.11 -22.24
C PRO A 487 -3.37 -16.14 -21.07
N SER A 488 -2.74 -16.40 -19.92
CA SER A 488 -2.74 -15.57 -18.69
C SER A 488 -2.32 -14.13 -18.92
N LEU A 489 -1.44 -13.89 -19.91
CA LEU A 489 -0.90 -12.57 -20.26
C LEU A 489 -1.67 -11.90 -21.40
N ALA A 490 -2.37 -12.68 -22.23
CA ALA A 490 -3.11 -12.19 -23.40
C ALA A 490 -4.61 -11.94 -23.13
N SER A 491 -5.28 -12.78 -22.32
CA SER A 491 -6.72 -12.74 -22.09
C SER A 491 -7.09 -12.18 -20.71
N ARG A 492 -8.18 -11.42 -20.66
CA ARG A 492 -8.78 -10.86 -19.43
C ARG A 492 -9.69 -11.84 -18.67
N ASN A 493 -10.01 -12.99 -19.28
CA ASN A 493 -11.02 -13.93 -18.78
C ASN A 493 -10.42 -15.21 -18.18
N ILE A 494 -9.22 -15.14 -17.61
CA ILE A 494 -8.59 -16.30 -16.98
C ILE A 494 -8.45 -16.01 -15.49
N SER A 495 -9.23 -16.75 -14.69
CA SER A 495 -9.12 -16.78 -13.24
C SER A 495 -8.56 -18.13 -12.80
N PHE A 496 -7.54 -18.12 -11.97
CA PHE A 496 -6.96 -19.32 -11.34
C PHE A 496 -6.67 -19.03 -9.87
N ASN A 497 -6.72 -20.08 -9.05
CA ASN A 497 -6.56 -19.95 -7.61
C ASN A 497 -5.08 -19.73 -7.23
N GLU A 498 -4.82 -18.64 -6.51
CA GLU A 498 -3.50 -18.28 -5.96
C GLU A 498 -3.03 -19.33 -4.93
N PRO A 499 -1.77 -19.80 -4.99
CA PRO A 499 -1.12 -20.50 -3.90
C PRO A 499 -1.02 -19.61 -2.64
N SER A 500 -1.29 -20.16 -1.47
CA SER A 500 -1.23 -19.44 -0.19
C SER A 500 -0.22 -20.07 0.79
N PRO A 501 1.09 -20.03 0.50
CA PRO A 501 2.11 -20.44 1.47
C PRO A 501 2.16 -19.47 2.66
N ASP A 502 2.49 -19.97 3.85
CA ASP A 502 2.63 -19.13 5.07
C ASP A 502 4.00 -18.46 5.16
N PHE A 503 4.81 -18.53 4.10
CA PHE A 503 6.12 -17.88 4.04
C PHE A 503 6.17 -16.87 2.89
N PRO A 504 6.81 -15.71 3.09
CA PRO A 504 7.00 -14.76 2.01
C PRO A 504 8.13 -15.19 1.06
N PHE A 505 8.03 -14.72 -0.18
CA PHE A 505 9.09 -14.80 -1.18
C PHE A 505 9.95 -13.54 -1.12
N PHE A 506 11.23 -13.69 -1.46
CA PHE A 506 12.17 -12.58 -1.54
C PHE A 506 12.81 -12.55 -2.92
N MET A 507 12.55 -11.49 -3.69
CA MET A 507 13.15 -11.29 -5.00
C MET A 507 14.35 -10.34 -4.87
N LYS A 508 15.47 -10.70 -5.49
CA LYS A 508 16.64 -9.83 -5.62
C LYS A 508 16.95 -9.62 -7.09
N ARG A 509 17.04 -8.35 -7.52
CA ARG A 509 17.40 -8.00 -8.89
C ARG A 509 18.89 -8.24 -9.19
N ASN A 510 19.74 -8.15 -8.18
CA ASN A 510 21.16 -8.51 -8.22
C ASN A 510 21.66 -8.84 -6.81
N GLU A 511 22.90 -9.36 -6.66
CA GLU A 511 23.44 -9.80 -5.36
C GLU A 511 23.42 -8.70 -4.30
N SER A 512 23.65 -7.45 -4.74
CA SER A 512 23.80 -6.25 -3.91
C SER A 512 22.48 -5.50 -3.66
N ALA A 513 21.41 -5.81 -4.38
CA ALA A 513 20.13 -5.14 -4.25
C ALA A 513 19.43 -5.55 -2.95
N ARG A 514 18.73 -4.60 -2.32
CA ARG A 514 17.78 -4.91 -1.24
C ARG A 514 16.74 -5.89 -1.79
N ALA A 515 16.44 -6.94 -1.03
CA ALA A 515 15.46 -7.93 -1.42
C ALA A 515 14.05 -7.36 -1.26
N LEU A 516 13.20 -7.51 -2.27
CA LEU A 516 11.79 -7.16 -2.20
C LEU A 516 11.01 -8.35 -1.63
N GLN A 517 10.15 -8.10 -0.65
CA GLN A 517 9.33 -9.12 -0.02
C GLN A 517 7.95 -9.19 -0.67
N TYR A 518 7.57 -10.39 -1.11
CA TYR A 518 6.26 -10.69 -1.66
C TYR A 518 5.57 -11.70 -0.75
N ASN A 519 4.52 -11.25 -0.04
CA ASN A 519 3.73 -12.10 0.86
C ASN A 519 2.73 -12.99 0.11
N GLN A 520 2.61 -12.79 -1.20
CA GLN A 520 1.62 -13.38 -2.09
C GLN A 520 2.24 -13.60 -3.47
N ILE A 521 1.84 -14.69 -4.14
CA ILE A 521 2.27 -15.01 -5.50
C ILE A 521 1.73 -13.97 -6.49
N PHE A 522 0.49 -13.54 -6.36
CA PHE A 522 -0.09 -12.48 -7.19
C PHE A 522 0.39 -11.08 -6.82
N GLY A 523 1.22 -10.96 -5.77
CA GLY A 523 1.99 -9.75 -5.52
C GLY A 523 3.10 -9.54 -6.54
N PHE A 524 3.57 -10.60 -7.22
CA PHE A 524 4.55 -10.48 -8.28
C PHE A 524 3.92 -9.83 -9.52
N PRO A 525 4.57 -8.83 -10.15
CA PRO A 525 4.09 -8.30 -11.41
C PRO A 525 4.15 -9.39 -12.49
N PRO A 526 3.18 -9.47 -13.42
CA PRO A 526 3.31 -10.32 -14.60
C PRO A 526 4.57 -10.00 -15.39
N THR A 527 5.43 -11.00 -15.57
CA THR A 527 6.85 -10.80 -15.89
C THR A 527 7.36 -11.84 -16.89
N ILE A 528 8.11 -11.37 -17.89
CA ILE A 528 8.98 -12.18 -18.74
C ILE A 528 10.38 -11.57 -18.63
N GLU A 529 11.27 -12.23 -17.87
CA GLU A 529 12.69 -11.90 -17.75
C GLU A 529 13.54 -12.94 -18.47
N LEU A 530 14.11 -12.57 -19.62
CA LEU A 530 15.03 -13.39 -20.42
C LEU A 530 16.42 -12.74 -20.53
N GLY A 531 16.68 -11.70 -19.73
CA GLY A 531 17.90 -10.91 -19.80
C GLY A 531 19.16 -11.71 -19.45
N HIS A 532 20.35 -11.24 -19.86
CA HIS A 532 21.63 -11.92 -19.62
C HIS A 532 21.65 -13.36 -20.14
N ASN A 533 21.41 -13.53 -21.44
CA ASN A 533 21.50 -14.81 -22.15
C ASN A 533 22.23 -14.62 -23.50
N ASN A 534 22.26 -15.66 -24.34
CA ASN A 534 22.83 -15.63 -25.69
C ASN A 534 21.73 -15.73 -26.78
N LEU A 535 20.51 -15.26 -26.50
CA LEU A 535 19.37 -15.32 -27.42
C LEU A 535 19.60 -14.42 -28.64
N SER A 536 19.09 -14.84 -29.79
CA SER A 536 19.27 -14.20 -31.10
C SER A 536 17.94 -14.12 -31.85
N GLY A 537 17.93 -13.61 -33.07
CA GLY A 537 16.69 -13.41 -33.85
C GLY A 537 15.96 -12.12 -33.48
N PRO A 538 14.71 -11.95 -33.98
CA PRO A 538 13.93 -10.74 -33.80
C PRO A 538 13.16 -10.70 -32.47
N ILE A 539 12.66 -9.51 -32.13
CA ILE A 539 11.55 -9.36 -31.19
C ILE A 539 10.26 -9.54 -32.02
N TRP A 540 9.42 -10.51 -31.67
CA TRP A 540 8.19 -10.80 -32.41
C TRP A 540 7.16 -9.66 -32.31
N GLU A 541 6.51 -9.32 -33.42
CA GLU A 541 5.46 -8.30 -33.43
C GLU A 541 4.27 -8.72 -32.55
N GLU A 542 4.01 -10.02 -32.46
CA GLU A 542 2.90 -10.60 -31.72
C GLU A 542 3.04 -10.43 -30.19
N PHE A 543 4.18 -9.97 -29.66
CA PHE A 543 4.27 -9.58 -28.25
C PHE A 543 3.26 -8.49 -27.89
N GLY A 544 2.82 -7.68 -28.85
CA GLY A 544 1.71 -6.74 -28.69
C GLY A 544 0.39 -7.36 -28.22
N ASN A 545 0.24 -8.69 -28.26
CA ASN A 545 -0.91 -9.43 -27.76
C ASN A 545 -0.94 -9.55 -26.23
N LEU A 546 0.21 -9.43 -25.56
CA LEU A 546 0.34 -9.65 -24.11
C LEU A 546 -0.10 -8.41 -23.32
N LYS A 547 -1.41 -8.18 -23.28
CA LYS A 547 -1.99 -6.96 -22.70
C LYS A 547 -1.68 -6.80 -21.22
N LYS A 548 -1.62 -7.90 -20.47
CA LYS A 548 -1.45 -7.95 -19.00
C LYS A 548 0.02 -8.04 -18.57
N LEU A 549 0.99 -7.96 -19.48
CA LEU A 549 2.42 -8.01 -19.11
C LEU A 549 2.85 -6.68 -18.48
N HIS A 550 3.49 -6.73 -17.31
CA HIS A 550 3.99 -5.54 -16.59
C HIS A 550 5.49 -5.37 -16.81
N VAL A 551 6.27 -6.45 -16.71
CA VAL A 551 7.73 -6.42 -16.86
C VAL A 551 8.15 -7.25 -18.06
N PHE A 552 8.87 -6.62 -18.99
CA PHE A 552 9.48 -7.30 -20.12
C PHE A 552 10.97 -6.95 -20.22
N ASP A 553 11.83 -7.89 -19.83
CA ASP A 553 13.28 -7.71 -19.79
C ASP A 553 13.97 -8.70 -20.76
N LEU A 554 14.56 -8.15 -21.82
CA LEU A 554 15.32 -8.87 -22.84
C LEU A 554 16.79 -8.40 -22.90
N LYS A 555 17.25 -7.66 -21.89
CA LYS A 555 18.57 -7.02 -21.92
C LYS A 555 19.72 -8.02 -22.02
N TRP A 556 20.90 -7.58 -22.45
CA TRP A 556 22.11 -8.42 -22.48
C TRP A 556 21.88 -9.74 -23.24
N ASN A 557 21.50 -9.63 -24.51
CA ASN A 557 21.32 -10.74 -25.45
C ASN A 557 21.98 -10.38 -26.81
N LYS A 558 21.74 -11.20 -27.84
CA LYS A 558 22.19 -10.99 -29.23
C LYS A 558 21.01 -10.74 -30.18
N LEU A 559 19.90 -10.18 -29.66
CA LEU A 559 18.70 -9.90 -30.45
C LEU A 559 18.99 -8.85 -31.53
N SER A 560 18.32 -8.97 -32.67
CA SER A 560 18.56 -8.14 -33.86
C SER A 560 17.25 -7.77 -34.56
N GLY A 561 17.30 -6.97 -35.62
CA GLY A 561 16.11 -6.44 -36.29
C GLY A 561 15.60 -5.16 -35.63
N SER A 562 14.37 -4.76 -35.96
CA SER A 562 13.73 -3.54 -35.42
C SER A 562 12.94 -3.80 -34.14
N ILE A 563 12.76 -2.76 -33.33
CA ILE A 563 11.77 -2.76 -32.24
C ILE A 563 10.38 -2.69 -32.89
N PRO A 564 9.48 -3.69 -32.72
CA PRO A 564 8.16 -3.67 -33.34
C PRO A 564 7.29 -2.52 -32.82
N SER A 565 6.61 -1.81 -33.71
CA SER A 565 5.65 -0.77 -33.31
C SER A 565 4.44 -1.35 -32.56
N SER A 566 4.10 -2.62 -32.83
CA SER A 566 3.02 -3.37 -32.18
C SER A 566 3.24 -3.60 -30.68
N LEU A 567 4.46 -3.42 -30.15
CA LEU A 567 4.73 -3.45 -28.71
C LEU A 567 3.91 -2.41 -27.94
N SER A 568 3.46 -1.33 -28.61
CA SER A 568 2.48 -0.38 -28.06
C SER A 568 1.16 -1.03 -27.65
N GLY A 569 0.89 -2.25 -28.14
CA GLY A 569 -0.26 -3.04 -27.75
C GLY A 569 -0.17 -3.57 -26.31
N MET A 570 0.98 -3.66 -25.67
CA MET A 570 1.13 -4.18 -24.30
C MET A 570 0.69 -3.15 -23.25
N THR A 571 -0.61 -2.92 -23.14
CA THR A 571 -1.16 -1.76 -22.42
C THR A 571 -0.91 -1.72 -20.91
N SER A 572 -0.46 -2.80 -20.26
CA SER A 572 -0.10 -2.83 -18.82
C SER A 572 1.38 -2.57 -18.55
N LEU A 573 2.20 -2.41 -19.59
CA LEU A 573 3.64 -2.48 -19.44
C LEU A 573 4.18 -1.35 -18.57
N GLU A 574 4.85 -1.73 -17.47
CA GLU A 574 5.50 -0.82 -16.52
C GLU A 574 7.01 -0.74 -16.75
N ALA A 575 7.63 -1.86 -17.15
CA ALA A 575 9.06 -1.95 -17.38
C ALA A 575 9.39 -2.66 -18.71
N LEU A 576 10.17 -2.00 -19.56
CA LEU A 576 10.68 -2.53 -20.83
C LEU A 576 12.20 -2.32 -20.93
N ASP A 577 12.99 -3.38 -20.79
CA ASP A 577 14.45 -3.32 -20.92
C ASP A 577 14.92 -4.15 -22.11
N LEU A 578 15.40 -3.46 -23.15
CA LEU A 578 15.93 -4.02 -24.39
C LEU A 578 17.43 -3.70 -24.55
N SER A 579 18.08 -3.19 -23.50
CA SER A 579 19.45 -2.71 -23.57
C SER A 579 20.47 -3.83 -23.84
N ASN A 580 21.65 -3.48 -24.34
CA ASN A 580 22.73 -4.43 -24.60
C ASN A 580 22.32 -5.56 -25.56
N ASN A 581 21.86 -5.16 -26.74
CA ASN A 581 21.47 -6.05 -27.84
C ASN A 581 22.07 -5.54 -29.18
N ARG A 582 21.64 -6.11 -30.31
CA ARG A 582 22.03 -5.69 -31.67
C ARG A 582 20.82 -5.14 -32.45
N LEU A 583 19.87 -4.53 -31.76
CA LEU A 583 18.66 -3.95 -32.36
C LEU A 583 19.02 -2.76 -33.25
N SER A 584 18.25 -2.55 -34.30
CA SER A 584 18.48 -1.56 -35.36
C SER A 584 17.20 -0.83 -35.74
N GLY A 585 17.28 0.20 -36.58
CA GLY A 585 16.12 1.04 -36.91
C GLY A 585 15.85 2.11 -35.84
N SER A 586 14.63 2.64 -35.81
CA SER A 586 14.21 3.68 -34.87
C SER A 586 13.44 3.13 -33.67
N ILE A 587 13.33 3.93 -32.61
CA ILE A 587 12.37 3.67 -31.54
C ILE A 587 10.97 4.04 -32.08
N PRO A 588 9.99 3.11 -32.08
CA PRO A 588 8.65 3.40 -32.59
C PRO A 588 7.94 4.47 -31.76
N ALA A 589 7.40 5.50 -32.42
CA ALA A 589 6.65 6.56 -31.74
C ALA A 589 5.37 6.04 -31.05
N SER A 590 4.81 4.92 -31.52
CA SER A 590 3.63 4.29 -30.91
C SER A 590 3.85 3.87 -29.46
N LEU A 591 5.10 3.65 -29.01
CA LEU A 591 5.41 3.31 -27.62
C LEU A 591 5.03 4.42 -26.63
N GLN A 592 4.82 5.66 -27.09
CA GLN A 592 4.32 6.75 -26.24
C GLN A 592 2.94 6.48 -25.65
N THR A 593 2.15 5.59 -26.27
CA THR A 593 0.81 5.21 -25.79
C THR A 593 0.84 4.33 -24.54
N LEU A 594 2.00 3.82 -24.14
CA LEU A 594 2.17 3.00 -22.94
C LEU A 594 2.21 3.89 -21.68
N SER A 595 1.03 4.23 -21.16
CA SER A 595 0.87 5.18 -20.05
C SER A 595 1.44 4.70 -18.71
N PHE A 596 1.56 3.38 -18.50
CA PHE A 596 2.11 2.76 -17.29
C PHE A 596 3.64 2.63 -17.31
N LEU A 597 4.28 2.87 -18.45
CA LEU A 597 5.70 2.59 -18.64
C LEU A 597 6.56 3.57 -17.84
N SER A 598 7.05 3.12 -16.68
CA SER A 598 7.87 3.92 -15.77
C SER A 598 9.36 3.59 -15.87
N LYS A 599 9.70 2.41 -16.41
CA LYS A 599 11.08 1.98 -16.66
C LYS A 599 11.29 1.57 -18.12
N PHE A 600 12.22 2.21 -18.80
CA PHE A 600 12.55 1.91 -20.18
C PHE A 600 14.07 1.97 -20.40
N SER A 601 14.63 1.05 -21.17
CA SER A 601 16.01 1.15 -21.63
C SER A 601 16.22 0.45 -22.97
N VAL A 602 16.93 1.12 -23.88
CA VAL A 602 17.41 0.59 -25.17
C VAL A 602 18.92 0.86 -25.35
N ALA A 603 19.61 1.21 -24.27
CA ALA A 603 21.03 1.53 -24.27
C ALA A 603 21.88 0.43 -24.90
N ASN A 604 23.04 0.78 -25.46
CA ASN A 604 23.98 -0.17 -26.05
C ASN A 604 23.32 -1.07 -27.13
N ASN A 605 22.78 -0.44 -28.16
CA ASN A 605 22.22 -1.09 -29.36
C ASN A 605 22.73 -0.39 -30.64
N ASN A 606 22.21 -0.77 -31.81
CA ASN A 606 22.50 -0.13 -33.09
C ASN A 606 21.31 0.72 -33.60
N LEU A 607 20.56 1.33 -32.68
CA LEU A 607 19.39 2.15 -33.01
C LEU A 607 19.82 3.51 -33.56
N SER A 608 18.98 4.08 -34.40
CA SER A 608 19.22 5.36 -35.07
C SER A 608 17.93 6.17 -35.19
N GLY A 609 18.05 7.49 -35.33
CA GLY A 609 16.90 8.38 -35.48
C GLY A 609 16.49 9.05 -34.17
N VAL A 610 15.27 9.58 -34.14
CA VAL A 610 14.83 10.47 -33.08
C VAL A 610 14.27 9.69 -31.89
N ILE A 611 14.66 10.05 -30.68
CA ILE A 611 14.03 9.56 -29.46
C ILE A 611 12.61 10.16 -29.38
N PRO A 612 11.53 9.35 -29.27
CA PRO A 612 10.17 9.85 -29.20
C PRO A 612 10.00 10.89 -28.08
N SER A 613 9.50 12.07 -28.41
CA SER A 613 9.24 13.16 -27.45
C SER A 613 7.77 13.16 -27.01
N GLY A 614 7.49 13.10 -25.70
CA GLY A 614 6.13 13.11 -25.15
C GLY A 614 5.79 11.85 -24.35
N GLY A 615 4.69 11.91 -23.59
CA GLY A 615 4.26 10.81 -22.70
C GLY A 615 5.34 10.45 -21.66
N GLN A 616 5.53 9.16 -21.43
CA GLN A 616 6.52 8.65 -20.48
C GLN A 616 7.99 8.81 -20.94
N PHE A 617 8.28 9.02 -22.24
CA PHE A 617 9.66 9.00 -22.75
C PHE A 617 10.57 10.14 -22.25
N GLN A 618 9.98 11.17 -21.64
CA GLN A 618 10.72 12.28 -21.05
C GLN A 618 11.12 12.01 -19.60
N THR A 619 10.46 11.07 -18.92
CA THR A 619 10.78 10.71 -17.53
C THR A 619 11.99 9.77 -17.46
N PHE A 620 12.33 9.10 -18.58
CA PHE A 620 13.46 8.18 -18.63
C PHE A 620 14.82 8.90 -18.63
N PRO A 621 15.81 8.37 -17.88
CA PRO A 621 17.13 8.99 -17.80
C PRO A 621 17.91 8.87 -19.11
N ASN A 622 18.90 9.74 -19.32
CA ASN A 622 19.77 9.68 -20.51
C ASN A 622 20.46 8.31 -20.69
N SER A 623 20.76 7.62 -19.58
CA SER A 623 21.34 6.29 -19.58
C SER A 623 20.44 5.24 -20.25
N SER A 624 19.14 5.50 -20.42
CA SER A 624 18.23 4.61 -21.15
C SER A 624 18.47 4.58 -22.66
N PHE A 625 19.19 5.57 -23.21
CA PHE A 625 19.36 5.75 -24.66
C PHE A 625 20.83 5.75 -25.11
N GLU A 626 21.77 5.64 -24.18
CA GLU A 626 23.20 5.77 -24.45
C GLU A 626 23.74 4.69 -25.41
N SER A 627 24.91 4.97 -25.99
CA SER A 627 25.62 4.08 -26.93
C SER A 627 24.73 3.58 -28.09
N ASN A 628 23.99 4.50 -28.69
CA ASN A 628 23.24 4.33 -29.93
C ASN A 628 23.49 5.53 -30.85
N SER A 629 23.09 5.45 -32.12
CA SER A 629 23.03 6.60 -33.04
C SER A 629 21.70 7.36 -32.92
N LEU A 630 21.14 7.39 -31.70
CA LEU A 630 19.91 8.09 -31.39
C LEU A 630 20.21 9.57 -31.13
N CYS A 631 19.29 10.42 -31.54
CA CYS A 631 19.40 11.86 -31.32
C CYS A 631 18.05 12.45 -30.88
N GLY A 632 18.07 13.62 -30.27
CA GLY A 632 16.87 14.23 -29.68
C GLY A 632 17.20 15.16 -28.51
N GLU A 633 16.17 15.64 -27.81
CA GLU A 633 16.37 16.63 -26.74
C GLU A 633 17.21 16.13 -25.54
N HIS A 634 17.32 14.82 -25.39
CA HIS A 634 18.17 14.13 -24.41
C HIS A 634 19.65 14.17 -24.82
N ARG A 635 20.32 15.34 -24.72
CA ARG A 635 21.80 15.54 -24.87
C ARG A 635 22.53 14.93 -26.09
N PHE A 636 21.85 14.33 -27.07
CA PHE A 636 22.44 13.79 -28.30
C PHE A 636 22.04 14.69 -29.50
N PRO A 637 22.89 15.64 -29.92
CA PRO A 637 22.59 16.51 -31.06
C PRO A 637 22.53 15.69 -32.35
N CYS A 638 21.45 15.83 -33.12
CA CYS A 638 21.41 15.28 -34.48
C CYS A 638 22.39 16.10 -35.35
N SER A 639 23.47 15.50 -35.85
CA SER A 639 24.32 16.14 -36.85
C SER A 639 23.65 16.10 -38.23
N GLU A 640 23.13 17.23 -38.71
CA GLU A 640 22.77 17.40 -40.11
C GLU A 640 24.04 17.55 -40.95
N GLY A 641 24.19 16.69 -41.95
CA GLY A 641 25.26 16.80 -42.93
C GLY A 641 25.01 17.98 -43.86
N THR A 642 25.91 18.97 -43.86
CA THR A 642 26.17 19.85 -45.00
C THR A 642 27.62 20.33 -44.98
N ASP A 643 28.21 20.33 -46.19
CA ASP A 643 29.55 20.73 -46.62
C ASP A 643 30.48 21.49 -45.66
N ARG A 644 31.65 20.89 -45.39
CA ARG A 644 32.80 21.60 -44.81
C ARG A 644 33.62 22.26 -45.93
N THR A 645 33.33 23.53 -46.20
CA THR A 645 34.32 24.43 -46.78
C THR A 645 35.42 24.71 -45.76
N LEU A 646 36.67 24.51 -46.21
CA LEU A 646 37.91 24.72 -45.49
C LEU A 646 38.10 26.20 -45.14
N ILE A 647 38.19 26.53 -43.85
CA ILE A 647 38.93 27.72 -43.38
C ILE A 647 39.89 27.32 -42.26
N LYS A 648 41.18 27.22 -42.62
CA LYS A 648 42.36 27.34 -41.73
C LYS A 648 42.45 28.82 -41.30
N ARG A 649 42.71 29.23 -40.05
CA ARG A 649 43.92 29.17 -39.18
C ARG A 649 43.58 30.15 -38.00
N SER A 650 44.17 30.19 -36.79
CA SER A 650 45.57 30.01 -36.39
C SER A 650 45.75 30.02 -34.85
N ARG A 651 46.78 29.26 -34.39
CA ARG A 651 47.72 29.44 -33.25
C ARG A 651 47.20 29.53 -31.80
N ARG A 652 47.44 28.44 -31.05
CA ARG A 652 47.63 28.39 -29.59
C ARG A 652 49.04 28.87 -29.21
N SER A 653 49.14 29.67 -28.15
CA SER A 653 50.40 30.00 -27.47
C SER A 653 50.79 28.91 -26.48
N LYS A 654 52.08 28.55 -26.50
CA LYS A 654 52.73 27.62 -25.56
C LYS A 654 52.93 28.34 -24.22
N GLY A 655 52.09 28.05 -23.24
CA GLY A 655 52.20 28.62 -21.89
C GLY A 655 51.26 27.97 -20.86
N ALA A 656 50.17 27.34 -21.30
CA ALA A 656 49.20 26.68 -20.42
C ALA A 656 49.63 25.28 -19.93
N ASP A 657 50.52 24.60 -20.66
CA ASP A 657 50.84 23.19 -20.38
C ASP A 657 51.78 23.01 -19.17
N ILE A 658 52.59 24.01 -18.83
CA ILE A 658 53.52 23.95 -17.67
C ILE A 658 52.77 24.27 -16.36
N GLY A 659 51.82 25.20 -16.38
CA GLY A 659 51.01 25.55 -15.19
C GLY A 659 50.07 24.44 -14.76
N MET A 660 49.55 23.67 -15.71
CA MET A 660 48.62 22.56 -15.45
C MET A 660 49.32 21.34 -14.83
N ALA A 661 50.58 21.05 -15.21
CA ALA A 661 51.36 19.98 -14.60
C ALA A 661 51.75 20.29 -13.15
N ILE A 662 52.09 21.55 -12.84
CA ILE A 662 52.41 21.99 -11.48
C ILE A 662 51.16 21.96 -10.59
N GLY A 663 50.01 22.42 -11.12
CA GLY A 663 48.73 22.38 -10.39
C GLY A 663 48.26 20.96 -10.07
N ILE A 664 48.45 20.00 -10.98
CA ILE A 664 48.08 18.59 -10.76
C ILE A 664 48.98 17.94 -9.71
N ALA A 665 50.29 18.23 -9.71
CA ALA A 665 51.23 17.69 -8.72
C ALA A 665 50.94 18.23 -7.30
N PHE A 666 50.72 19.53 -7.14
CA PHE A 666 50.37 20.11 -5.83
C PHE A 666 48.97 19.71 -5.37
N GLY A 667 48.00 19.62 -6.30
CA GLY A 667 46.64 19.17 -6.00
C GLY A 667 46.58 17.71 -5.57
N SER A 668 47.36 16.83 -6.20
CA SER A 668 47.40 15.40 -5.84
C SER A 668 48.14 15.16 -4.52
N VAL A 669 49.21 15.90 -4.23
CA VAL A 669 49.88 15.85 -2.91
C VAL A 669 48.98 16.40 -1.81
N PHE A 670 48.23 17.47 -2.07
CA PHE A 670 47.24 17.99 -1.13
C PHE A 670 46.10 17.00 -0.87
N LEU A 671 45.60 16.33 -1.91
CA LEU A 671 44.57 15.30 -1.77
C LEU A 671 45.08 14.08 -1.00
N LEU A 672 46.31 13.64 -1.27
CA LEU A 672 46.94 12.52 -0.56
C LEU A 672 47.23 12.85 0.90
N THR A 673 47.67 14.08 1.21
CA THR A 673 47.89 14.53 2.60
C THR A 673 46.57 14.73 3.34
N LEU A 674 45.52 15.22 2.67
CA LEU A 674 44.17 15.29 3.22
C LEU A 674 43.60 13.88 3.50
N LEU A 675 43.76 12.94 2.57
CA LEU A 675 43.38 11.53 2.76
C LEU A 675 44.17 10.88 3.89
N LEU A 676 45.48 11.15 3.99
CA LEU A 676 46.31 10.63 5.07
C LEU A 676 45.91 11.25 6.42
N LEU A 677 45.55 12.52 6.47
CA LEU A 677 45.02 13.19 7.67
C LEU A 677 43.64 12.66 8.05
N ILE A 678 42.77 12.34 7.07
CA ILE A 678 41.48 11.68 7.30
C ILE A 678 41.69 10.26 7.86
N VAL A 679 42.63 9.49 7.29
CA VAL A 679 42.98 8.14 7.77
C VAL A 679 43.65 8.19 9.16
N LEU A 680 44.49 9.18 9.44
CA LEU A 680 45.10 9.39 10.75
C LEU A 680 44.09 9.89 11.80
N ARG A 681 43.07 10.68 11.40
CA ARG A 681 41.91 11.01 12.25
C ARG A 681 41.02 9.80 12.50
N ALA A 682 40.81 8.96 11.50
CA ALA A 682 40.06 7.71 11.62
C ALA A 682 40.79 6.70 12.53
N ARG A 683 42.12 6.63 12.44
CA ARG A 683 42.95 5.76 13.31
C ARG A 683 43.12 6.29 14.73
N ARG A 684 43.17 7.62 14.95
CA ARG A 684 43.15 8.20 16.31
C ARG A 684 41.78 8.09 16.99
N ARG A 685 40.71 7.78 16.25
CA ARG A 685 39.39 7.42 16.82
C ARG A 685 39.20 5.91 17.04
N SER A 686 40.12 5.05 16.60
CA SER A 686 40.03 3.59 16.75
C SER A 686 40.77 3.06 17.99
N GLY A 687 40.62 3.76 19.11
CA GLY A 687 41.33 3.45 20.36
C GLY A 687 40.50 3.66 21.61
N GLU A 688 39.22 3.28 21.59
CA GLU A 688 38.46 2.70 22.71
C GLU A 688 37.09 2.26 22.18
N VAL A 689 36.62 1.12 22.68
CA VAL A 689 35.62 0.23 22.07
C VAL A 689 34.22 0.53 22.62
N ASP A 690 33.23 0.73 21.75
CA ASP A 690 31.90 0.09 21.80
C ASP A 690 31.04 0.44 20.55
N PRO A 691 30.12 -0.44 20.07
CA PRO A 691 29.56 -0.38 18.73
C PRO A 691 28.11 0.16 18.67
N GLU A 692 27.90 1.25 17.92
CA GLU A 692 26.58 1.72 17.44
C GLU A 692 26.60 1.68 15.90
N ILE A 693 25.93 0.69 15.29
CA ILE A 693 24.60 0.76 14.65
C ILE A 693 24.63 1.58 13.34
N GLU A 694 24.88 0.88 12.22
CA GLU A 694 24.54 1.35 10.88
C GLU A 694 23.22 0.70 10.43
N GLU A 695 22.35 1.56 9.91
CA GLU A 695 20.91 1.45 9.75
C GLU A 695 20.47 0.35 8.77
N SER A 696 19.61 -0.55 9.28
CA SER A 696 18.98 -1.62 8.52
C SER A 696 17.50 -1.32 8.33
N GLU A 697 17.19 -0.58 7.26
CA GLU A 697 15.81 -0.37 6.81
C GLU A 697 15.32 -1.54 5.96
N SER A 698 14.46 -2.37 6.55
CA SER A 698 13.39 -3.05 5.84
C SER A 698 12.25 -3.34 6.82
N MET A 699 11.33 -2.38 6.93
CA MET A 699 9.99 -2.60 7.48
C MET A 699 9.22 -3.53 6.54
N ASN A 700 8.59 -4.58 7.08
CA ASN A 700 7.13 -4.70 7.02
C ASN A 700 6.59 -5.96 7.71
N ARG A 701 5.78 -5.72 8.75
CA ARG A 701 4.39 -6.17 8.94
C ARG A 701 3.89 -7.30 8.03
N LYS A 702 3.58 -8.46 8.65
CA LYS A 702 2.22 -9.03 8.82
C LYS A 702 2.28 -10.47 9.36
N GLU A 703 1.42 -10.79 10.33
CA GLU A 703 0.61 -12.03 10.31
C GLU A 703 -0.55 -12.01 11.33
N LEU A 704 -1.74 -11.63 10.84
CA LEU A 704 -3.03 -12.01 11.39
C LEU A 704 -3.83 -12.64 10.25
N GLY A 705 -3.99 -13.96 10.28
CA GLY A 705 -4.76 -14.71 9.29
C GLY A 705 -5.22 -16.04 9.87
N GLU A 706 -6.47 -16.07 10.34
CA GLU A 706 -7.47 -17.14 10.17
C GLU A 706 -8.59 -16.97 11.20
N ILE A 707 -9.59 -16.12 10.90
CA ILE A 707 -11.02 -16.37 11.19
C ILE A 707 -11.80 -15.75 10.02
N GLY A 708 -12.76 -16.50 9.49
CA GLY A 708 -13.43 -16.24 8.21
C GLY A 708 -14.12 -14.88 8.09
N SER A 709 -14.01 -14.32 6.87
CA SER A 709 -14.70 -13.14 6.32
C SER A 709 -14.47 -11.79 7.03
N LYS A 710 -14.20 -10.74 6.22
CA LYS A 710 -14.27 -9.27 6.51
C LYS A 710 -12.99 -8.58 6.97
N LEU A 711 -12.74 -7.30 6.62
CA LEU A 711 -13.67 -6.18 6.42
C LEU A 711 -13.18 -5.17 5.35
N VAL A 712 -14.03 -4.78 4.40
CA VAL A 712 -13.86 -3.53 3.64
C VAL A 712 -14.46 -2.41 4.47
N VAL A 713 -13.66 -1.38 4.80
CA VAL A 713 -14.14 -0.22 5.57
C VAL A 713 -14.86 0.70 4.59
N LEU A 714 -16.14 0.43 4.34
CA LEU A 714 -17.01 1.36 3.63
C LEU A 714 -17.55 2.39 4.60
N PHE A 715 -17.27 3.62 4.28
CA PHE A 715 -17.58 4.74 5.11
C PHE A 715 -19.08 5.18 5.05
N GLN A 716 -19.87 4.61 4.16
CA GLN A 716 -21.33 4.77 4.08
C GLN A 716 -21.94 3.37 4.03
N ASN A 717 -22.70 3.01 5.06
CA ASN A 717 -23.24 1.65 5.25
C ASN A 717 -24.56 1.49 4.50
N ASN A 718 -24.74 0.38 3.77
CA ASN A 718 -26.05 -0.15 3.36
C ASN A 718 -25.99 -1.67 3.48
N ASP A 719 -26.64 -2.23 4.51
CA ASP A 719 -27.20 -3.58 4.77
C ASP A 719 -26.53 -4.89 4.26
N LYS A 720 -25.37 -4.84 3.60
CA LYS A 720 -24.49 -5.98 3.34
C LYS A 720 -23.05 -5.58 3.65
N GLU A 721 -22.45 -6.26 4.62
CA GLU A 721 -21.02 -6.11 4.91
C GLU A 721 -20.21 -6.54 3.68
N LEU A 722 -19.63 -5.54 2.99
CA LEU A 722 -18.79 -5.76 1.82
C LEU A 722 -17.47 -6.45 2.25
N SER A 723 -17.18 -7.58 1.64
CA SER A 723 -15.95 -8.35 1.86
C SER A 723 -14.89 -7.97 0.82
N TYR A 724 -13.63 -8.34 1.09
CA TYR A 724 -12.58 -8.20 0.08
C TYR A 724 -12.88 -9.08 -1.15
N ASP A 725 -13.51 -10.24 -0.96
CA ASP A 725 -13.94 -11.11 -2.04
C ASP A 725 -14.99 -10.42 -2.93
N ASP A 726 -15.90 -9.62 -2.35
CA ASP A 726 -16.82 -8.80 -3.14
C ASP A 726 -16.09 -7.75 -3.99
N LEU A 727 -14.99 -7.16 -3.50
CA LEU A 727 -14.16 -6.23 -4.28
C LEU A 727 -13.41 -6.96 -5.40
N LEU A 728 -12.91 -8.16 -5.12
CA LEU A 728 -12.30 -9.02 -6.14
C LEU A 728 -13.32 -9.35 -7.23
N ASP A 729 -14.51 -9.84 -6.87
CA ASP A 729 -15.56 -10.16 -7.83
C ASP A 729 -16.00 -8.91 -8.63
N SER A 730 -16.18 -7.78 -7.94
CA SER A 730 -16.60 -6.50 -8.55
C SER A 730 -15.55 -5.89 -9.48
N THR A 731 -14.28 -6.29 -9.34
CA THR A 731 -13.16 -5.87 -10.20
C THR A 731 -12.67 -6.98 -11.13
N ASN A 732 -13.32 -8.16 -11.12
CA ASN A 732 -12.86 -9.37 -11.77
C ASN A 732 -11.39 -9.71 -11.42
N SER A 733 -11.08 -9.75 -10.12
CA SER A 733 -9.74 -9.92 -9.55
C SER A 733 -8.75 -8.82 -9.99
N PHE A 734 -9.17 -7.55 -9.91
CA PHE A 734 -8.41 -6.39 -10.39
C PHE A 734 -7.95 -6.56 -11.85
N ASP A 735 -8.87 -7.00 -12.72
CA ASP A 735 -8.53 -7.19 -14.12
C ASP A 735 -8.23 -5.85 -14.81
N GLN A 736 -7.33 -5.91 -15.79
CA GLN A 736 -6.88 -4.77 -16.56
C GLN A 736 -8.00 -4.08 -17.35
N ALA A 737 -9.11 -4.76 -17.68
CA ALA A 737 -10.30 -4.14 -18.29
C ALA A 737 -10.89 -3.01 -17.47
N ASN A 738 -10.69 -3.11 -16.17
CA ASN A 738 -11.31 -2.20 -15.24
C ASN A 738 -10.38 -1.02 -14.92
N ILE A 739 -9.14 -0.97 -15.42
CA ILE A 739 -8.26 0.16 -15.13
C ILE A 739 -8.78 1.45 -15.79
N ILE A 740 -8.85 2.50 -14.98
CA ILE A 740 -9.29 3.84 -15.35
C ILE A 740 -8.26 4.93 -15.00
N GLY A 741 -7.15 4.57 -14.34
CA GLY A 741 -6.08 5.50 -14.01
C GLY A 741 -4.76 4.81 -13.66
N CYS A 742 -3.67 5.44 -14.09
CA CYS A 742 -2.27 5.11 -13.77
C CYS A 742 -1.64 6.27 -13.01
N GLY A 743 -0.97 6.04 -11.89
CA GLY A 743 -0.11 7.03 -11.27
C GLY A 743 1.15 6.41 -10.67
N GLY A 744 2.13 7.26 -10.29
CA GLY A 744 3.37 6.81 -9.62
C GLY A 744 3.16 6.15 -8.25
N PHE A 745 1.92 6.11 -7.78
CA PHE A 745 1.50 5.69 -6.45
C PHE A 745 0.53 4.50 -6.47
N GLY A 746 0.11 4.03 -7.65
CA GLY A 746 -0.87 2.96 -7.74
C GLY A 746 -1.72 2.93 -9.01
N MET A 747 -2.57 1.92 -9.06
CA MET A 747 -3.46 1.59 -10.16
C MET A 747 -4.91 1.85 -9.75
N VAL A 748 -5.71 2.53 -10.58
CA VAL A 748 -7.13 2.82 -10.29
C VAL A 748 -8.04 1.94 -11.15
N TYR A 749 -8.93 1.19 -10.52
CA TYR A 749 -9.86 0.25 -11.17
C TYR A 749 -11.32 0.70 -10.99
N LYS A 750 -12.11 0.67 -12.06
CA LYS A 750 -13.55 0.77 -12.04
C LYS A 750 -14.15 -0.53 -11.51
N ALA A 751 -15.01 -0.45 -10.52
CA ALA A 751 -15.76 -1.60 -10.02
C ALA A 751 -17.25 -1.26 -9.98
N THR A 752 -18.08 -2.29 -10.15
CA THR A 752 -19.51 -2.19 -9.86
C THR A 752 -19.78 -3.08 -8.66
N LEU A 753 -20.05 -2.46 -7.51
CA LEU A 753 -20.28 -3.16 -6.25
C LEU A 753 -21.57 -4.00 -6.31
N PRO A 754 -21.78 -4.97 -5.40
CA PRO A 754 -22.97 -5.85 -5.39
C PRO A 754 -24.31 -5.12 -5.24
N ASP A 755 -24.29 -3.88 -4.75
CA ASP A 755 -25.45 -2.98 -4.67
C ASP A 755 -25.73 -2.22 -5.98
N GLY A 756 -24.94 -2.46 -7.02
CA GLY A 756 -25.02 -1.80 -8.34
C GLY A 756 -24.26 -0.48 -8.44
N LYS A 757 -23.60 -0.03 -7.37
CA LYS A 757 -22.90 1.27 -7.34
C LYS A 757 -21.56 1.20 -8.07
N LYS A 758 -21.29 2.19 -8.93
CA LYS A 758 -19.99 2.35 -9.58
C LYS A 758 -19.01 3.05 -8.65
N VAL A 759 -17.83 2.47 -8.48
CA VAL A 759 -16.73 3.02 -7.66
C VAL A 759 -15.41 2.97 -8.42
N ALA A 760 -14.47 3.80 -7.99
CA ALA A 760 -13.08 3.77 -8.44
C ALA A 760 -12.20 3.26 -7.29
N ILE A 761 -11.50 2.16 -7.46
CA ILE A 761 -10.65 1.53 -6.45
C ILE A 761 -9.19 1.77 -6.81
N LYS A 762 -8.52 2.66 -6.09
CA LYS A 762 -7.07 2.87 -6.20
C LYS A 762 -6.37 1.82 -5.36
N LYS A 763 -5.63 0.92 -6.01
CA LYS A 763 -4.71 -0.02 -5.39
C LYS A 763 -3.32 0.60 -5.39
N LEU A 764 -2.80 0.94 -4.22
CA LEU A 764 -1.47 1.55 -4.12
C LEU A 764 -0.37 0.51 -4.36
N SER A 765 0.71 0.95 -5.00
CA SER A 765 1.89 0.13 -5.34
C SER A 765 3.15 0.98 -5.26
N GLY A 766 4.24 0.45 -4.68
CA GLY A 766 5.48 1.20 -4.43
C GLY A 766 6.35 0.58 -3.32
N ASP A 767 7.36 1.31 -2.85
CA ASP A 767 8.18 0.89 -1.71
C ASP A 767 7.37 0.94 -0.40
N CYS A 768 7.67 0.03 0.55
CA CYS A 768 6.94 -0.10 1.82
C CYS A 768 6.74 1.24 2.56
N GLY A 769 7.76 2.09 2.60
CA GLY A 769 7.68 3.39 3.30
C GLY A 769 6.88 4.45 2.54
N GLN A 770 6.77 4.33 1.21
CA GLN A 770 6.05 5.27 0.36
C GLN A 770 4.56 4.92 0.32
N ILE A 771 4.22 3.65 0.12
CA ILE A 771 2.83 3.15 0.15
C ILE A 771 2.15 3.56 1.46
N GLU A 772 2.81 3.34 2.60
CA GLU A 772 2.20 3.61 3.90
C GLU A 772 2.02 5.11 4.13
N ARG A 773 3.00 5.95 3.74
CA ARG A 773 2.89 7.42 3.86
C ARG A 773 1.79 7.99 2.98
N GLU A 774 1.66 7.53 1.75
CA GLU A 774 0.66 8.01 0.81
C GLU A 774 -0.74 7.49 1.18
N PHE A 775 -0.83 6.23 1.60
CA PHE A 775 -2.07 5.69 2.11
C PHE A 775 -2.53 6.42 3.38
N GLU A 776 -1.62 6.62 4.35
CA GLU A 776 -1.92 7.37 5.55
C GLU A 776 -2.26 8.82 5.21
N ALA A 777 -1.54 9.48 4.30
CA ALA A 777 -1.85 10.85 3.88
C ALA A 777 -3.22 10.94 3.21
N GLU A 778 -3.56 10.05 2.29
CA GLU A 778 -4.87 10.06 1.61
C GLU A 778 -6.01 9.69 2.55
N VAL A 779 -5.84 8.64 3.36
CA VAL A 779 -6.84 8.27 4.36
C VAL A 779 -7.00 9.39 5.38
N GLU A 780 -5.93 9.93 5.95
CA GLU A 780 -5.98 11.01 6.96
C GLU A 780 -6.54 12.31 6.37
N THR A 781 -6.24 12.63 5.11
CA THR A 781 -6.71 13.87 4.47
C THR A 781 -8.17 13.77 4.03
N LEU A 782 -8.54 12.74 3.27
CA LEU A 782 -9.89 12.59 2.69
C LEU A 782 -10.91 12.00 3.67
N SER A 783 -10.46 11.37 4.76
CA SER A 783 -11.36 11.06 5.88
C SER A 783 -11.92 12.32 6.54
N ARG A 784 -11.12 13.39 6.57
CA ARG A 784 -11.39 14.64 7.28
C ARG A 784 -11.99 15.72 6.39
N ALA A 785 -11.81 15.62 5.07
CA ALA A 785 -12.26 16.59 4.09
C ALA A 785 -13.42 16.04 3.25
N GLN A 786 -14.61 16.64 3.37
CA GLN A 786 -15.76 16.33 2.52
C GLN A 786 -16.36 17.62 1.95
N HIS A 787 -16.31 17.76 0.63
CA HIS A 787 -16.81 18.93 -0.06
C HIS A 787 -17.29 18.55 -1.47
N PRO A 788 -18.33 19.19 -2.03
CA PRO A 788 -18.86 18.90 -3.36
C PRO A 788 -17.85 18.99 -4.51
N ASN A 789 -16.69 19.59 -4.28
CA ASN A 789 -15.60 19.71 -5.25
C ASN A 789 -14.33 18.94 -4.86
N LEU A 790 -14.44 17.92 -3.99
CA LEU A 790 -13.38 16.94 -3.72
C LEU A 790 -13.88 15.54 -4.06
N VAL A 791 -13.01 14.67 -4.56
CA VAL A 791 -13.38 13.28 -4.82
C VAL A 791 -13.68 12.59 -3.50
N LEU A 792 -14.90 12.07 -3.37
CA LEU A 792 -15.34 11.39 -2.15
C LEU A 792 -14.65 10.03 -2.01
N LEU A 793 -13.82 9.88 -0.98
CA LEU A 793 -13.38 8.57 -0.51
C LEU A 793 -14.57 7.87 0.15
N ARG A 794 -15.04 6.77 -0.45
CA ARG A 794 -16.13 5.91 0.00
C ARG A 794 -15.71 4.83 0.96
N GLY A 795 -14.43 4.47 0.98
CA GLY A 795 -13.91 3.48 1.90
C GLY A 795 -12.46 3.19 1.65
N PHE A 796 -11.90 2.30 2.46
CA PHE A 796 -10.62 1.70 2.19
C PHE A 796 -10.63 0.23 2.60
N CYS A 797 -9.71 -0.55 2.05
CA CYS A 797 -9.50 -1.92 2.46
C CYS A 797 -8.03 -2.15 2.80
N PHE A 798 -7.83 -2.75 3.96
CA PHE A 798 -6.55 -3.31 4.37
C PHE A 798 -6.61 -4.82 4.18
N TYR A 799 -6.01 -5.33 3.11
CA TYR A 799 -5.95 -6.77 2.88
C TYR A 799 -4.54 -7.16 2.45
N LYS A 800 -3.83 -7.94 3.28
CA LYS A 800 -2.41 -8.29 3.06
C LYS A 800 -1.58 -7.05 2.63
N ASN A 801 -0.87 -7.05 1.51
CA ASN A 801 -0.09 -5.88 1.11
C ASN A 801 -0.92 -4.84 0.33
N ASP A 802 -2.17 -5.16 0.00
CA ASP A 802 -3.03 -4.23 -0.71
C ASP A 802 -3.49 -3.13 0.24
N ARG A 803 -3.20 -1.90 -0.19
CA ARG A 803 -3.79 -0.68 0.32
C ARG A 803 -4.76 -0.20 -0.75
N LEU A 804 -6.05 -0.47 -0.51
CA LEU A 804 -7.11 -0.10 -1.46
C LEU A 804 -7.84 1.13 -0.93
N LEU A 805 -7.95 2.15 -1.76
CA LEU A 805 -8.75 3.34 -1.52
C LEU A 805 -9.94 3.30 -2.49
N ILE A 806 -11.15 3.34 -1.96
CA ILE A 806 -12.39 3.21 -2.73
C ILE A 806 -13.02 4.59 -2.82
N TYR A 807 -13.12 5.16 -4.01
CA TYR A 807 -13.69 6.47 -4.30
C TYR A 807 -15.02 6.36 -5.03
N SER A 808 -15.78 7.44 -5.04
CA SER A 808 -16.82 7.63 -6.06
C SER A 808 -16.19 7.59 -7.46
N TYR A 809 -16.83 6.86 -8.36
CA TYR A 809 -16.45 6.90 -9.77
C TYR A 809 -16.82 8.26 -10.37
N MET A 810 -15.98 8.78 -11.25
CA MET A 810 -16.18 10.05 -11.96
C MET A 810 -16.42 9.73 -13.43
N GLU A 811 -17.65 9.95 -13.90
CA GLU A 811 -18.13 9.45 -15.20
C GLU A 811 -17.36 10.02 -16.38
N ASN A 812 -16.86 11.25 -16.26
CA ASN A 812 -16.17 11.95 -17.33
C ASN A 812 -14.64 11.93 -17.18
N GLY A 813 -14.07 11.23 -16.19
CA GLY A 813 -12.60 11.12 -16.06
C GLY A 813 -11.93 12.45 -15.66
N SER A 814 -10.68 12.68 -16.10
CA SER A 814 -9.88 13.86 -15.72
C SER A 814 -10.03 15.02 -16.69
N LEU A 815 -9.77 16.25 -16.23
CA LEU A 815 -9.74 17.44 -17.08
C LEU A 815 -8.62 17.36 -18.14
N ASP A 816 -7.45 16.79 -17.82
CA ASP A 816 -6.37 16.57 -18.80
C ASP A 816 -6.86 15.75 -20.00
N TYR A 817 -7.64 14.68 -19.75
CA TYR A 817 -8.19 13.85 -20.82
C TYR A 817 -9.01 14.66 -21.82
N TRP A 818 -9.84 15.59 -21.35
CA TRP A 818 -10.70 16.40 -22.22
C TRP A 818 -9.98 17.53 -22.93
N LEU A 819 -8.94 18.11 -22.32
CA LEU A 819 -8.16 19.17 -22.95
C LEU A 819 -7.12 18.59 -23.94
N HIS A 820 -6.51 17.46 -23.63
CA HIS A 820 -5.26 17.09 -24.30
C HIS A 820 -5.19 15.66 -24.85
N GLU A 821 -6.04 14.73 -24.40
CA GLU A 821 -5.99 13.33 -24.85
C GLU A 821 -7.13 12.98 -25.81
N ARG A 822 -8.30 13.59 -25.64
CA ARG A 822 -9.49 13.36 -26.44
C ARG A 822 -9.53 14.30 -27.66
N ASN A 823 -9.46 13.74 -28.86
CA ASN A 823 -9.38 14.50 -30.13
C ASN A 823 -10.53 15.52 -30.36
N ASP A 824 -11.75 15.24 -29.90
CA ASP A 824 -12.90 16.14 -29.98
C ASP A 824 -13.21 16.86 -28.65
N GLY A 825 -12.43 16.60 -27.60
CA GLY A 825 -12.66 17.07 -26.24
C GLY A 825 -12.67 18.60 -26.08
N PRO A 826 -11.66 19.33 -26.60
CA PRO A 826 -11.58 20.79 -26.47
C PRO A 826 -12.78 21.52 -27.07
N ALA A 827 -13.33 21.00 -28.17
CA ALA A 827 -14.51 21.53 -28.83
C ALA A 827 -15.82 21.28 -28.04
N LEU A 828 -15.85 20.24 -27.20
CA LEU A 828 -16.99 19.90 -26.35
C LEU A 828 -16.99 20.69 -25.04
N LEU A 829 -15.81 21.04 -24.51
CA LEU A 829 -15.66 21.93 -23.34
C LEU A 829 -15.79 23.40 -23.72
N LYS A 830 -17.03 23.86 -23.96
CA LYS A 830 -17.34 25.28 -24.19
C LYS A 830 -16.88 26.15 -23.01
N TRP A 831 -16.66 27.43 -23.27
CA TRP A 831 -16.18 28.41 -22.27
C TRP A 831 -16.92 28.34 -20.92
N ARG A 832 -18.26 28.35 -20.94
CA ARG A 832 -19.07 28.24 -19.70
C ARG A 832 -18.78 26.98 -18.87
N THR A 833 -18.47 25.86 -19.51
CA THR A 833 -18.10 24.62 -18.83
C THR A 833 -16.70 24.75 -18.23
N ARG A 834 -15.73 25.30 -18.98
CA ARG A 834 -14.37 25.56 -18.49
C ARG A 834 -14.34 26.50 -17.28
N LEU A 835 -15.13 27.58 -17.32
CA LEU A 835 -15.27 28.51 -16.21
C LEU A 835 -15.87 27.83 -14.97
N ARG A 836 -16.92 27.01 -15.14
CA ARG A 836 -17.53 26.25 -14.03
C ARG A 836 -16.55 25.26 -13.40
N ILE A 837 -15.75 24.58 -14.22
CA ILE A 837 -14.69 23.67 -13.76
C ILE A 837 -13.66 24.44 -12.92
N ALA A 838 -13.22 25.61 -13.38
CA ALA A 838 -12.31 26.48 -12.63
C ALA A 838 -12.91 26.93 -11.29
N GLN A 839 -14.16 27.41 -11.28
CA GLN A 839 -14.86 27.84 -10.07
C GLN A 839 -15.00 26.69 -9.06
N GLY A 840 -15.41 25.50 -9.52
CA GLY A 840 -15.54 24.32 -8.66
C GLY A 840 -14.21 23.88 -8.05
N ALA A 841 -13.14 23.83 -8.86
CA ALA A 841 -11.82 23.41 -8.39
C ALA A 841 -11.23 24.44 -7.41
N ALA A 842 -11.44 25.74 -7.65
CA ALA A 842 -11.05 26.80 -6.72
C ALA A 842 -11.81 26.72 -5.38
N LYS A 843 -13.10 26.38 -5.40
CA LYS A 843 -13.91 26.15 -4.18
C LYS A 843 -13.42 24.92 -3.41
N GLY A 844 -13.06 23.85 -4.11
CA GLY A 844 -12.39 22.68 -3.51
C GLY A 844 -11.07 23.07 -2.84
N LEU A 845 -10.25 23.88 -3.50
CA LEU A 845 -8.97 24.33 -2.95
C LEU A 845 -9.15 25.26 -1.73
N LEU A 846 -10.14 26.15 -1.76
CA LEU A 846 -10.48 27.01 -0.63
C LEU A 846 -10.86 26.20 0.60
N TYR A 847 -11.69 25.17 0.40
CA TYR A 847 -12.09 24.27 1.48
C TYR A 847 -10.89 23.53 2.10
N LEU A 848 -9.88 23.13 1.31
CA LEU A 848 -8.66 22.52 1.85
C LEU A 848 -7.83 23.51 2.70
N HIS A 849 -7.65 24.73 2.20
CA HIS A 849 -6.80 25.74 2.84
C HIS A 849 -7.41 26.41 4.07
N GLU A 850 -8.73 26.63 4.06
CA GLU A 850 -9.42 27.44 5.07
C GLU A 850 -10.61 26.72 5.71
N GLY A 851 -11.19 25.71 5.03
CA GLY A 851 -12.37 24.97 5.49
C GLY A 851 -12.07 23.71 6.31
N CYS A 852 -10.84 23.19 6.27
CA CYS A 852 -10.42 22.00 7.01
C CYS A 852 -9.62 22.37 8.26
N ASP A 853 -9.79 21.63 9.37
CA ASP A 853 -8.98 21.76 10.59
C ASP A 853 -8.39 20.39 11.04
N PRO A 854 -7.06 20.20 10.97
CA PRO A 854 -6.04 21.15 10.50
C PRO A 854 -6.16 21.43 8.99
N HIS A 855 -5.66 22.58 8.56
CA HIS A 855 -5.64 23.00 7.16
C HIS A 855 -4.80 22.03 6.31
N ILE A 856 -5.20 21.83 5.05
CA ILE A 856 -4.60 20.84 4.15
C ILE A 856 -3.89 21.57 3.00
N LEU A 857 -2.61 21.24 2.79
CA LEU A 857 -1.87 21.55 1.57
C LEU A 857 -1.96 20.36 0.61
N HIS A 858 -2.39 20.58 -0.63
CA HIS A 858 -2.56 19.52 -1.63
C HIS A 858 -1.25 19.14 -2.32
N ARG A 859 -0.42 20.12 -2.71
CA ARG A 859 0.93 19.97 -3.26
C ARG A 859 1.08 19.29 -4.62
N ASP A 860 -0.02 18.86 -5.25
CA ASP A 860 -0.02 18.27 -6.62
C ASP A 860 -1.27 18.68 -7.40
N ILE A 861 -1.59 19.98 -7.39
CA ILE A 861 -2.68 20.54 -8.19
C ILE A 861 -2.26 20.56 -9.67
N LYS A 862 -3.01 19.84 -10.52
CA LYS A 862 -2.82 19.74 -11.98
C LYS A 862 -4.10 19.28 -12.66
N SER A 863 -4.21 19.49 -13.97
CA SER A 863 -5.40 19.12 -14.75
C SER A 863 -5.74 17.62 -14.71
N SER A 864 -4.76 16.73 -14.55
CA SER A 864 -5.00 15.28 -14.39
C SER A 864 -5.56 14.87 -13.03
N ASN A 865 -5.40 15.71 -12.00
CA ASN A 865 -5.95 15.51 -10.64
C ASN A 865 -7.27 16.27 -10.43
N ILE A 866 -7.83 16.90 -11.47
CA ILE A 866 -9.17 17.48 -11.45
C ILE A 866 -10.09 16.53 -12.21
N LEU A 867 -10.91 15.77 -11.49
CA LEU A 867 -11.85 14.82 -12.08
C LEU A 867 -13.22 15.46 -12.29
N LEU A 868 -13.98 14.93 -13.26
CA LEU A 868 -15.26 15.45 -13.71
C LEU A 868 -16.37 14.41 -13.51
N ASP A 869 -17.42 14.80 -12.79
CA ASP A 869 -18.63 13.98 -12.64
C ASP A 869 -19.46 13.96 -13.93
N GLU A 870 -20.57 13.21 -13.94
CA GLU A 870 -21.53 13.14 -15.05
C GLU A 870 -22.03 14.51 -15.58
N ASN A 871 -22.01 15.55 -14.73
CA ASN A 871 -22.48 16.90 -15.03
C ASN A 871 -21.34 17.89 -15.35
N PHE A 872 -20.11 17.40 -15.50
CA PHE A 872 -18.88 18.19 -15.68
C PHE A 872 -18.56 19.12 -14.50
N ASN A 873 -19.00 18.80 -13.29
CA ASN A 873 -18.53 19.48 -12.09
C ASN A 873 -17.16 18.93 -11.68
N SER A 874 -16.27 19.83 -11.28
CA SER A 874 -14.89 19.50 -10.91
C SER A 874 -14.75 19.01 -9.48
N HIS A 875 -13.90 18.00 -9.32
CA HIS A 875 -13.57 17.36 -8.06
C HIS A 875 -12.05 17.20 -7.96
N LEU A 876 -11.40 17.82 -6.97
CA LEU A 876 -9.98 17.62 -6.71
C LEU A 876 -9.72 16.21 -6.19
N ALA A 877 -8.69 15.56 -6.72
CA ALA A 877 -8.32 14.18 -6.49
C ALA A 877 -6.83 14.03 -6.17
N ASP A 878 -6.44 12.82 -5.73
CA ASP A 878 -5.05 12.38 -5.52
C ASP A 878 -4.31 13.17 -4.43
N PHE A 879 -4.56 12.79 -3.17
CA PHE A 879 -4.04 13.47 -1.98
C PHE A 879 -2.77 12.81 -1.43
N GLY A 880 -2.11 11.93 -2.21
CA GLY A 880 -0.97 11.14 -1.74
C GLY A 880 0.22 11.98 -1.26
N LEU A 881 0.35 13.21 -1.76
CA LEU A 881 1.39 14.16 -1.35
C LEU A 881 0.91 15.20 -0.33
N ALA A 882 -0.36 15.16 0.06
CA ALA A 882 -0.99 16.16 0.91
C ALA A 882 -0.35 16.20 2.31
N ARG A 883 -0.36 17.39 2.93
CA ARG A 883 0.17 17.59 4.29
C ARG A 883 -0.78 18.45 5.11
N LEU A 884 -0.87 18.13 6.39
CA LEU A 884 -1.60 18.92 7.37
C LEU A 884 -0.70 20.03 7.90
N MET A 885 -1.22 21.25 7.96
CA MET A 885 -0.55 22.40 8.57
C MET A 885 -1.34 22.87 9.79
N SER A 886 -0.61 23.18 10.87
CA SER A 886 -1.20 23.84 12.04
C SER A 886 -1.63 25.28 11.69
N PRO A 887 -2.69 25.84 12.31
CA PRO A 887 -3.15 27.21 12.04
C PRO A 887 -2.08 28.31 12.24
N TYR A 888 -1.00 28.01 12.96
CA TYR A 888 0.11 28.94 13.25
C TYR A 888 1.34 28.75 12.34
N GLU A 889 1.33 27.73 11.47
CA GLU A 889 2.44 27.43 10.57
C GLU A 889 2.25 28.12 9.23
N THR A 890 3.30 28.81 8.76
CA THR A 890 3.28 29.48 7.45
C THR A 890 3.78 28.57 6.32
N HIS A 891 4.37 27.43 6.67
CA HIS A 891 5.01 26.51 5.74
C HIS A 891 5.33 25.14 6.34
N VAL A 892 5.54 24.14 5.48
CA VAL A 892 6.07 22.80 5.85
C VAL A 892 7.44 22.59 5.20
N SER A 893 8.46 22.22 5.97
CA SER A 893 9.75 21.75 5.44
C SER A 893 9.63 20.33 4.91
N THR A 894 9.95 20.10 3.63
CA THR A 894 9.70 18.81 2.96
C THR A 894 10.54 18.67 1.69
N ASP A 895 10.79 17.42 1.28
CA ASP A 895 11.42 17.10 -0.01
C ASP A 895 10.69 17.75 -1.20
N LEU A 896 11.44 18.07 -2.26
CA LEU A 896 10.90 18.61 -3.51
C LEU A 896 10.05 17.55 -4.22
N VAL A 897 8.73 17.73 -4.18
CA VAL A 897 7.72 16.86 -4.82
C VAL A 897 6.70 17.72 -5.56
N GLY A 898 6.10 17.17 -6.61
CA GLY A 898 5.12 17.84 -7.48
C GLY A 898 5.37 17.55 -8.97
N THR A 899 4.43 17.92 -9.83
CA THR A 899 4.49 17.61 -11.27
C THR A 899 5.22 18.71 -12.07
N LEU A 900 6.21 18.32 -12.88
CA LEU A 900 6.99 19.24 -13.73
C LEU A 900 6.07 20.14 -14.58
N GLY A 901 6.27 21.46 -14.50
CA GLY A 901 5.41 22.47 -15.13
C GLY A 901 4.39 23.12 -14.18
N TYR A 902 4.06 22.47 -13.07
CA TYR A 902 3.17 23.00 -12.02
C TYR A 902 3.91 23.37 -10.73
N ILE A 903 5.17 22.94 -10.58
CA ILE A 903 5.99 23.20 -9.39
C ILE A 903 6.28 24.71 -9.30
N PRO A 904 5.93 25.37 -8.19
CA PRO A 904 6.20 26.78 -8.01
C PRO A 904 7.72 27.06 -7.88
N PRO A 905 8.24 28.20 -8.40
CA PRO A 905 9.67 28.48 -8.47
C PRO A 905 10.40 28.42 -7.12
N GLU A 906 9.73 28.80 -6.04
CA GLU A 906 10.32 28.85 -4.70
C GLU A 906 10.57 27.47 -4.05
N TYR A 907 9.90 26.40 -4.50
CA TYR A 907 10.10 25.06 -3.94
C TYR A 907 11.50 24.51 -4.25
N GLY A 908 12.06 24.85 -5.41
CA GLY A 908 13.40 24.40 -5.84
C GLY A 908 14.57 25.08 -5.12
N GLN A 909 14.32 26.16 -4.37
CA GLN A 909 15.37 26.94 -3.70
C GLN A 909 15.43 26.71 -2.17
N ALA A 910 14.31 26.29 -1.55
CA ALA A 910 14.20 26.23 -0.09
C ALA A 910 13.62 24.92 0.49
N SER A 911 13.10 23.98 -0.32
CA SER A 911 12.43 22.75 0.18
C SER A 911 11.28 23.06 1.16
N VAL A 912 10.46 24.06 0.80
CA VAL A 912 9.36 24.60 1.64
C VAL A 912 8.05 24.55 0.87
N ALA A 913 7.01 23.89 1.43
CA ALA A 913 5.66 23.89 0.89
C ALA A 913 4.75 24.92 1.55
N THR A 914 3.92 25.63 0.77
CA THR A 914 3.01 26.70 1.22
C THR A 914 1.70 26.74 0.43
N TYR A 915 0.64 27.37 1.01
CA TYR A 915 -0.65 27.56 0.34
C TYR A 915 -0.52 28.37 -0.95
N LYS A 916 0.46 29.29 -1.00
CA LYS A 916 0.75 30.10 -2.19
C LYS A 916 1.36 29.26 -3.32
N GLY A 917 1.96 28.12 -2.99
CA GLY A 917 2.40 27.13 -3.97
C GLY A 917 1.22 26.47 -4.69
N ASP A 918 0.20 26.02 -3.95
CA ASP A 918 -1.01 25.44 -4.57
C ASP A 918 -1.78 26.46 -5.43
N VAL A 919 -1.80 27.74 -5.01
CA VAL A 919 -2.37 28.84 -5.83
C VAL A 919 -1.60 29.03 -7.14
N TYR A 920 -0.27 28.89 -7.13
CA TYR A 920 0.54 28.95 -8.36
C TYR A 920 0.21 27.79 -9.30
N SER A 921 0.22 26.55 -8.77
CA SER A 921 -0.12 25.35 -9.54
C SER A 921 -1.54 25.43 -10.13
N PHE A 922 -2.50 25.99 -9.38
CA PHE A 922 -3.84 26.27 -9.89
C PHE A 922 -3.85 27.33 -11.00
N GLY A 923 -3.00 28.36 -10.91
CA GLY A 923 -2.79 29.33 -12.00
C GLY A 923 -2.35 28.67 -13.30
N VAL A 924 -1.55 27.60 -13.23
CA VAL A 924 -1.14 26.83 -14.41
C VAL A 924 -2.36 26.12 -15.03
N VAL A 925 -3.22 25.53 -14.22
CA VAL A 925 -4.49 24.92 -14.68
C VAL A 925 -5.40 25.94 -15.37
N LEU A 926 -5.49 27.18 -14.85
CA LEU A 926 -6.25 28.24 -15.50
C LEU A 926 -5.69 28.59 -16.90
N LEU A 927 -4.37 28.57 -17.08
CA LEU A 927 -3.77 28.74 -18.41
C LEU A 927 -4.15 27.59 -19.36
N GLU A 928 -4.15 26.35 -18.89
CA GLU A 928 -4.58 25.22 -19.74
C GLU A 928 -6.04 25.39 -20.18
N LEU A 929 -6.93 25.77 -19.28
CA LEU A 929 -8.35 26.02 -19.60
C LEU A 929 -8.54 27.16 -20.61
N LEU A 930 -7.71 28.21 -20.54
CA LEU A 930 -7.76 29.35 -21.46
C LEU A 930 -7.15 29.05 -22.83
N THR A 931 -6.08 28.24 -22.87
CA THR A 931 -5.20 28.13 -24.04
C THR A 931 -5.29 26.78 -24.76
N ASP A 932 -5.84 25.75 -24.13
CA ASP A 932 -5.83 24.36 -24.61
C ASP A 932 -4.40 23.82 -24.86
N LYS A 933 -3.41 24.36 -24.14
CA LYS A 933 -2.01 23.97 -24.27
C LYS A 933 -1.50 23.37 -22.98
N ARG A 934 -0.66 22.34 -23.10
CA ARG A 934 0.05 21.76 -21.96
C ARG A 934 1.05 22.77 -21.37
N PRO A 935 1.27 22.78 -20.03
CA PRO A 935 2.16 23.74 -19.38
C PRO A 935 3.61 23.68 -19.85
N VAL A 936 4.06 22.49 -20.24
CA VAL A 936 5.37 22.27 -20.85
C VAL A 936 5.21 21.58 -22.20
N ASP A 937 5.43 22.34 -23.26
CA ASP A 937 5.44 21.83 -24.63
C ASP A 937 6.88 21.53 -25.05
N MET A 938 7.31 20.29 -24.80
CA MET A 938 8.65 19.82 -25.14
C MET A 938 8.86 19.67 -26.66
N CYS A 939 7.86 19.97 -27.49
CA CYS A 939 8.00 19.98 -28.95
C CYS A 939 8.47 21.35 -29.48
N LYS A 940 8.65 22.37 -28.62
CA LYS A 940 9.12 23.72 -29.01
C LYS A 940 10.55 24.04 -28.54
N PRO A 941 11.28 24.98 -29.16
CA PRO A 941 12.62 25.38 -28.71
C PRO A 941 12.63 25.98 -27.30
N LYS A 942 13.75 25.86 -26.58
CA LYS A 942 13.94 26.22 -25.14
C LYS A 942 13.35 27.57 -24.66
N GLY A 943 13.16 28.57 -25.54
CA GLY A 943 12.56 29.87 -25.20
C GLY A 943 11.02 29.95 -25.35
N CYS A 944 10.37 28.86 -25.77
CA CYS A 944 8.92 28.79 -26.01
C CYS A 944 8.27 27.51 -25.46
N ARG A 945 9.01 26.71 -24.65
CA ARG A 945 8.53 25.46 -24.03
C ARG A 945 7.63 25.68 -22.84
N ASP A 946 7.91 26.75 -22.10
CA ASP A 946 7.18 27.12 -20.91
C ASP A 946 5.97 27.96 -21.29
N LEU A 947 4.77 27.41 -21.08
CA LEU A 947 3.50 28.06 -21.39
C LEU A 947 3.42 29.43 -20.70
N ILE A 948 3.93 29.52 -19.47
CA ILE A 948 3.93 30.74 -18.67
C ILE A 948 4.77 31.82 -19.35
N SER A 949 6.02 31.52 -19.71
CA SER A 949 6.92 32.42 -20.46
C SER A 949 6.32 32.87 -21.79
N TRP A 950 5.64 31.97 -22.52
CA TRP A 950 4.96 32.34 -23.77
C TRP A 950 3.79 33.31 -23.54
N VAL A 951 2.91 33.04 -22.58
CA VAL A 951 1.77 33.91 -22.25
C VAL A 951 2.25 35.28 -21.75
N VAL A 952 3.27 35.31 -20.89
CA VAL A 952 3.88 36.56 -20.41
C VAL A 952 4.44 37.36 -21.58
N LYS A 953 5.11 36.72 -22.54
CA LYS A 953 5.62 37.37 -23.75
C LYS A 953 4.49 37.93 -24.62
N MET A 954 3.45 37.14 -24.91
CA MET A 954 2.31 37.57 -25.72
C MET A 954 1.57 38.77 -25.09
N LYS A 955 1.49 38.82 -23.75
CA LYS A 955 0.93 39.96 -23.02
C LYS A 955 1.79 41.22 -23.13
N HIS A 956 3.11 41.10 -23.01
CA HIS A 956 4.05 42.23 -23.20
C HIS A 956 4.01 42.77 -24.64
N GLU A 957 3.77 41.90 -25.63
CA GLU A 957 3.64 42.27 -27.03
C GLU A 957 2.24 42.83 -27.41
N ASN A 958 1.33 43.02 -26.45
CA ASN A 958 -0.08 43.41 -26.67
C ASN A 958 -0.87 42.44 -27.57
N ARG A 959 -0.49 41.15 -27.57
CA ARG A 959 -1.10 40.06 -28.36
C ARG A 959 -1.82 39.04 -27.47
N ALA A 960 -2.36 39.49 -26.35
CA ALA A 960 -2.98 38.62 -25.35
C ALA A 960 -4.23 37.88 -25.88
N SER A 961 -4.95 38.40 -26.88
CA SER A 961 -6.07 37.67 -27.51
C SER A 961 -5.65 36.40 -28.23
N GLU A 962 -4.40 36.31 -28.71
CA GLU A 962 -3.87 35.13 -29.41
C GLU A 962 -3.48 34.00 -28.45
N VAL A 963 -3.58 34.20 -27.14
CA VAL A 963 -3.32 33.14 -26.16
C VAL A 963 -4.49 32.17 -26.05
N PHE A 964 -5.70 32.65 -26.32
CA PHE A 964 -6.92 31.90 -26.10
C PHE A 964 -7.11 30.79 -27.14
N ASP A 965 -7.69 29.69 -26.69
CA ASP A 965 -8.10 28.60 -27.56
C ASP A 965 -9.10 29.11 -28.62
N PRO A 966 -8.76 29.01 -29.92
CA PRO A 966 -9.62 29.48 -31.01
C PRO A 966 -10.99 28.80 -31.06
N LEU A 967 -11.16 27.60 -30.47
CA LEU A 967 -12.41 26.85 -30.47
C LEU A 967 -13.45 27.43 -29.50
N ILE A 968 -13.01 28.16 -28.47
CA ILE A 968 -13.89 28.75 -27.45
C ILE A 968 -13.89 30.28 -27.43
N TYR A 969 -12.87 30.90 -28.03
CA TYR A 969 -12.75 32.34 -28.09
C TYR A 969 -13.79 32.94 -29.04
N SER A 970 -14.65 33.79 -28.47
CA SER A 970 -15.68 34.54 -29.21
C SER A 970 -15.82 35.94 -28.62
N LYS A 971 -16.37 36.87 -29.41
CA LYS A 971 -16.67 38.24 -28.94
C LYS A 971 -17.70 38.30 -27.81
N GLU A 972 -18.43 37.21 -27.56
CA GLU A 972 -19.42 37.15 -26.49
C GLU A 972 -18.77 36.84 -25.13
N ASN A 973 -17.65 36.11 -25.13
CA ASN A 973 -16.97 35.63 -23.93
C ASN A 973 -15.61 36.33 -23.68
N ASP A 974 -15.19 37.23 -24.58
CA ASP A 974 -13.84 37.82 -24.58
C ASP A 974 -13.52 38.53 -23.25
N LYS A 975 -14.44 39.34 -22.73
CA LYS A 975 -14.29 40.05 -21.45
C LYS A 975 -14.07 39.11 -20.27
N GLU A 976 -14.85 38.02 -20.20
CA GLU A 976 -14.74 37.00 -19.16
C GLU A 976 -13.38 36.29 -19.25
N MET A 977 -12.96 35.88 -20.47
CA MET A 977 -11.68 35.21 -20.70
C MET A 977 -10.47 36.10 -20.36
N PHE A 978 -10.53 37.39 -20.71
CA PHE A 978 -9.51 38.36 -20.31
C PHE A 978 -9.46 38.54 -18.80
N ARG A 979 -10.61 38.56 -18.12
CA ARG A 979 -10.67 38.65 -16.67
C ARG A 979 -10.04 37.43 -15.98
N VAL A 980 -10.31 36.23 -16.47
CA VAL A 980 -9.67 35.00 -15.97
C VAL A 980 -8.17 35.01 -16.25
N LEU A 981 -7.72 35.52 -17.41
CA LEU A 981 -6.30 35.66 -17.71
C LEU A 981 -5.58 36.63 -16.75
N GLU A 982 -6.23 37.72 -16.34
CA GLU A 982 -5.70 38.63 -15.31
C GLU A 982 -5.53 37.93 -13.97
N ILE A 983 -6.56 37.21 -13.51
CA ILE A 983 -6.53 36.41 -12.28
C ILE A 983 -5.39 35.38 -12.34
N THR A 984 -5.25 34.72 -13.49
CA THR A 984 -4.21 33.72 -13.75
C THR A 984 -2.81 34.30 -13.63
N CYS A 985 -2.58 35.49 -14.20
CA CYS A 985 -1.28 36.18 -14.09
C CYS A 985 -0.91 36.50 -12.64
N LEU A 986 -1.89 36.85 -11.80
CA LEU A 986 -1.65 37.11 -10.37
C LEU A 986 -1.28 35.83 -9.62
N CYS A 987 -1.92 34.70 -9.94
CA CYS A 987 -1.59 33.39 -9.38
C CYS A 987 -0.15 32.95 -9.74
N LEU A 988 0.32 33.29 -10.94
CA LEU A 988 1.62 32.90 -11.47
C LEU A 988 2.77 33.86 -11.14
N SER A 989 2.56 34.83 -10.23
CA SER A 989 3.64 35.74 -9.82
C SER A 989 4.83 34.98 -9.22
N GLU A 990 6.04 35.35 -9.63
CA GLU A 990 7.29 34.80 -9.07
C GLU A 990 7.42 35.07 -7.55
N ASN A 991 6.82 36.16 -7.07
CA ASN A 991 6.80 36.48 -5.64
C ASN A 991 5.53 35.89 -4.97
N PRO A 992 5.66 34.89 -4.07
CA PRO A 992 4.50 34.24 -3.44
C PRO A 992 3.61 35.20 -2.66
N LYS A 993 4.15 36.34 -2.17
CA LYS A 993 3.37 37.35 -1.42
C LYS A 993 2.40 38.13 -2.30
N GLN A 994 2.62 38.18 -3.61
CA GLN A 994 1.75 38.87 -4.56
C GLN A 994 0.60 38.00 -5.08
N ARG A 995 0.70 36.67 -4.89
CA ARG A 995 -0.37 35.75 -5.28
C ARG A 995 -1.59 35.96 -4.37
N PRO A 996 -2.82 35.86 -4.89
CA PRO A 996 -4.04 36.06 -4.09
C PRO A 996 -4.18 35.01 -2.98
N THR A 997 -4.99 35.28 -1.96
CA THR A 997 -5.47 34.21 -1.07
C THR A 997 -6.47 33.33 -1.82
N THR A 998 -6.67 32.10 -1.38
CA THR A 998 -7.64 31.21 -2.06
C THR A 998 -9.06 31.77 -1.95
N GLN A 999 -9.39 32.47 -0.85
CA GLN A 999 -10.67 33.18 -0.71
C GLN A 999 -10.83 34.30 -1.75
N GLN A 1000 -9.79 35.10 -1.98
CA GLN A 1000 -9.80 36.13 -3.03
C GLN A 1000 -9.92 35.52 -4.42
N LEU A 1001 -9.19 34.43 -4.67
CA LEU A 1001 -9.24 33.70 -5.94
C LEU A 1001 -10.65 33.19 -6.25
N VAL A 1002 -11.33 32.57 -5.28
CA VAL A 1002 -12.73 32.12 -5.45
C VAL A 1002 -13.66 33.29 -5.70
N SER A 1003 -13.57 34.35 -4.88
CA SER A 1003 -14.40 35.56 -5.07
C SER A 1003 -14.21 36.14 -6.47
N TRP A 1004 -12.98 36.29 -6.95
CA TRP A 1004 -12.73 36.86 -8.27
C TRP A 1004 -13.21 35.97 -9.41
N LEU A 1005 -13.14 34.64 -9.26
CA LEU A 1005 -13.65 33.70 -10.26
C LEU A 1005 -15.18 33.60 -10.26
N ASP A 1006 -15.84 33.79 -9.12
CA ASP A 1006 -17.31 33.85 -9.02
C ASP A 1006 -17.87 35.18 -9.56
N ASP A 1007 -17.07 36.25 -9.56
CA ASP A 1007 -17.40 37.57 -10.12
C ASP A 1007 -17.17 37.68 -11.65
N VAL A 1008 -16.64 36.63 -12.29
CA VAL A 1008 -16.57 36.48 -13.76
C VAL A 1008 -17.88 35.90 -14.27
#